data_AF-A0A410MJB1-F1
#
_entry.id   AF-A0A410MJB1-F1
#
_cell.length_a   1.000
_cell.length_b   1.000
_cell.length_c   1.000
_cell.angle_alpha   90.00
_cell.angle_beta   90.00
_cell.angle_gamma   90.00
#
_symmetry.space_group_name_H-M   'P 1'
#
loop_
_entity.id
_entity.type
_entity.pdbx_description
1 polymer ?
#
loop_
_entity_poly.entity_id
_entity_poly.type
_entity_poly.pdbx_seq_one_letter_code
_entity_poly.pdbx_strand_id
1 'polypeptide(L)'
;MTKFLYWADFFDTIFRKNKLFWVVQILSFLFISIFFCQYIFFEGDYSPPNALELSSPIVQIGILAYLIIGSNLLENNSLKGVKSIYSSLHVQLDSLIGSIGFIVISSGFTIAFYYSYYSILLISSGTNIGSFFIDSLLYLILYWWVPFLTSGLLGLSISLWIKNHFKYVIMILVWLLVGPLNDLYLKDRLSLLFSWGEKEPTIPYHYLYGFAIEDAAVLEKFTWIMTILLILILSYFTKIKKIKIYKSIALALCFSVLIGLSFNQIHQYNTLLVGKGEQSIQSEIDKYQVYPNSKDNSDPEYEITEYDIDLALDNNLSANVFLNIENISENTISRLKFSLYSGFHIRYVKDNGNKIDYSRKYDQVKIQLAMPLERGESRTIEVSYSGDSSPIYFANEQAAYLPSNFPWIPKEVIAPAITVFENSIHRNNLNSFNEVKYELEFQGEKEVYTNINKIGEDIWSGVSTGGLSVIMGRLDETDYEGKKIIYPDIWNVSTVSLDRYFERFENNLAKINELFEGVDTTIPNTIFLLPNTFVNDFYFEEDYWLSKDHFILGIQRVFSIDEHILDRKSALIMNSLVPASTWKNSINPTDLDFVFLFNAIVSNYLSDGNEKVPKKYLSFVEMKINKQDKQVQVNVLTRVIELMEILSEEKKKEFLNDWYQLLIKKHSFGELSSLIVEYREERN
;
A
#
# COMPACT_ATOMS: atom_id res chain seq x y z
N MET A 1 -19.53 -7.51 49.94
CA MET A 1 -18.20 -7.30 50.58
C MET A 1 -17.37 -8.58 50.64
N THR A 2 -17.88 -9.70 51.18
CA THR A 2 -17.18 -11.01 51.23
C THR A 2 -16.83 -11.62 49.87
N LYS A 3 -17.71 -11.52 48.86
CA LYS A 3 -17.37 -11.94 47.49
C LYS A 3 -16.21 -11.13 46.90
N PHE A 4 -16.18 -9.81 47.13
CA PHE A 4 -15.12 -8.92 46.62
C PHE A 4 -13.74 -9.21 47.24
N LEU A 5 -13.69 -9.47 48.56
CA LEU A 5 -12.48 -9.90 49.25
C LEU A 5 -11.94 -11.24 48.71
N TYR A 6 -12.84 -12.17 48.34
CA TYR A 6 -12.46 -13.44 47.71
C TYR A 6 -11.80 -13.24 46.34
N TRP A 7 -12.29 -12.28 45.55
CA TRP A 7 -11.65 -11.90 44.28
C TRP A 7 -10.28 -11.27 44.52
N ALA A 8 -10.15 -10.32 45.46
CA ALA A 8 -8.87 -9.68 45.76
C ALA A 8 -7.78 -10.69 46.19
N ASP A 9 -8.11 -11.64 47.07
CA ASP A 9 -7.21 -12.73 47.49
C ASP A 9 -6.87 -13.69 46.34
N PHE A 10 -7.82 -13.93 45.43
CA PHE A 10 -7.61 -14.74 44.23
C PHE A 10 -6.60 -14.06 43.28
N PHE A 11 -6.78 -12.76 43.01
CA PHE A 11 -5.84 -11.98 42.19
C PHE A 11 -4.44 -11.94 42.83
N ASP A 12 -4.31 -11.63 44.13
CA ASP A 12 -2.99 -11.60 44.82
C ASP A 12 -2.29 -12.96 44.79
N THR A 13 -3.02 -14.05 44.99
CA THR A 13 -2.46 -15.42 44.92
C THR A 13 -1.93 -15.74 43.52
N ILE A 14 -2.64 -15.33 42.47
CA ILE A 14 -2.23 -15.54 41.07
C ILE A 14 -1.02 -14.69 40.72
N PHE A 15 -1.02 -13.42 41.11
CA PHE A 15 0.08 -12.50 40.80
C PHE A 15 1.39 -12.90 41.49
N ARG A 16 1.35 -13.37 42.75
CA ARG A 16 2.56 -13.82 43.45
C ARG A 16 3.15 -15.12 42.92
N LYS A 17 2.31 -16.01 42.38
CA LYS A 17 2.74 -17.33 41.91
C LYS A 17 3.30 -17.33 40.48
N ASN A 18 2.90 -16.37 39.65
CA ASN A 18 3.33 -16.29 38.26
C ASN A 18 4.53 -15.33 38.10
N LYS A 19 5.63 -15.57 38.81
CA LYS A 19 6.85 -14.70 38.73
C LYS A 19 7.41 -14.59 37.31
N LEU A 20 7.38 -15.69 36.55
CA LEU A 20 7.83 -15.72 35.16
C LEU A 20 7.01 -14.78 34.26
N PHE A 21 5.69 -14.68 34.50
CA PHE A 21 4.83 -13.75 33.76
C PHE A 21 5.30 -12.30 33.95
N TRP A 22 5.58 -11.90 35.19
CA TRP A 22 6.07 -10.56 35.48
C TRP A 22 7.45 -10.27 34.87
N VAL A 23 8.36 -11.24 34.93
CA VAL A 23 9.67 -11.12 34.26
C VAL A 23 9.49 -10.91 32.76
N VAL A 24 8.61 -11.69 32.12
CA VAL A 24 8.30 -11.55 30.70
C VAL A 24 7.69 -10.17 30.40
N GLN A 25 6.71 -9.72 31.18
CA GLN A 25 6.08 -8.40 31.00
C GLN A 25 7.08 -7.24 31.17
N ILE A 26 7.99 -7.32 32.15
CA ILE A 26 9.03 -6.31 32.36
C ILE A 26 10.02 -6.30 31.19
N LEU A 27 10.47 -7.46 30.72
CA LEU A 27 11.37 -7.55 29.57
C LEU A 27 10.69 -7.05 28.29
N SER A 28 9.43 -7.43 28.05
CA SER A 28 8.62 -6.92 26.95
C SER A 28 8.48 -5.40 27.03
N PHE A 29 8.19 -4.86 28.22
CA PHE A 29 8.09 -3.42 28.42
C PHE A 29 9.41 -2.70 28.12
N LEU A 30 10.53 -3.19 28.66
CA LEU A 30 11.86 -2.59 28.39
C LEU A 30 12.18 -2.59 26.90
N PHE A 31 11.89 -3.70 26.20
CA PHE A 31 12.10 -3.79 24.76
C PHE A 31 11.19 -2.82 23.99
N ILE A 32 9.88 -2.75 24.32
CA ILE A 32 8.94 -1.78 23.74
C ILE A 32 9.39 -0.35 24.00
N SER A 33 9.83 -0.03 25.21
CA SER A 33 10.29 1.31 25.55
C SER A 33 11.48 1.73 24.71
N ILE A 34 12.45 0.84 24.48
CA ILE A 34 13.57 1.13 23.58
C ILE A 34 13.07 1.39 22.16
N PHE A 35 12.19 0.51 21.65
CA PHE A 35 11.66 0.60 20.30
C PHE A 35 10.83 1.87 20.07
N PHE A 36 9.88 2.16 20.97
CA PHE A 36 9.05 3.36 20.90
C PHE A 36 9.91 4.62 21.00
N CYS A 37 10.87 4.67 21.92
CA CYS A 37 11.76 5.83 22.01
C CYS A 37 12.59 6.03 20.74
N GLN A 38 13.05 4.95 20.09
CA GLN A 38 13.78 5.02 18.83
C GLN A 38 12.94 5.70 17.74
N TYR A 39 11.73 5.20 17.49
CA TYR A 39 10.87 5.67 16.39
C TYR A 39 10.09 6.96 16.71
N ILE A 40 10.05 7.43 17.96
CA ILE A 40 9.31 8.64 18.35
C ILE A 40 10.24 9.83 18.64
N PHE A 41 11.50 9.63 19.03
CA PHE A 41 12.40 10.74 19.40
C PHE A 41 13.67 10.86 18.57
N PHE A 42 14.07 9.85 17.78
CA PHE A 42 15.27 9.98 16.94
C PHE A 42 14.90 10.55 15.58
N GLU A 43 15.43 11.72 15.25
CA GLU A 43 15.17 12.44 13.99
C GLU A 43 15.40 11.56 12.75
N GLY A 44 16.43 10.72 12.74
CA GLY A 44 16.73 9.83 11.61
C GLY A 44 15.77 8.66 11.42
N ASP A 45 15.01 8.29 12.45
CA ASP A 45 14.11 7.15 12.49
C ASP A 45 12.65 7.55 12.83
N TYR A 46 12.34 8.85 12.90
CA TYR A 46 11.04 9.31 13.36
C TYR A 46 9.93 8.80 12.46
N SER A 47 9.15 7.86 13.00
CA SER A 47 7.95 7.30 12.39
C SER A 47 7.12 6.66 13.51
N PRO A 48 6.28 7.46 14.18
CA PRO A 48 5.46 6.95 15.27
C PRO A 48 4.59 5.73 14.91
N PRO A 49 3.97 5.64 13.71
CA PRO A 49 3.22 4.44 13.32
C PRO A 49 4.09 3.19 13.25
N ASN A 50 5.31 3.30 12.72
CA ASN A 50 6.26 2.18 12.66
C ASN A 50 6.63 1.66 14.04
N ALA A 51 6.62 2.51 15.08
CA ALA A 51 6.86 2.07 16.45
C ALA A 51 5.87 0.97 16.88
N LEU A 52 4.60 1.07 16.47
CA LEU A 52 3.57 0.07 16.77
C LEU A 52 3.65 -1.16 15.86
N GLU A 53 3.72 -0.96 14.54
CA GLU A 53 3.64 -2.04 13.57
C GLU A 53 4.89 -2.94 13.62
N LEU A 54 6.08 -2.35 13.68
CA LEU A 54 7.35 -3.09 13.76
C LEU A 54 7.61 -3.67 15.16
N SER A 55 6.84 -3.28 16.19
CA SER A 55 6.88 -3.93 17.51
C SER A 55 5.89 -5.09 17.64
N SER A 56 5.09 -5.37 16.61
CA SER A 56 4.17 -6.51 16.57
C SER A 56 4.81 -7.89 16.80
N PRO A 57 6.11 -8.17 16.55
CA PRO A 57 6.74 -9.42 16.98
C PRO A 57 6.62 -9.70 18.49
N ILE A 58 6.41 -8.68 19.32
CA ILE A 58 6.23 -8.83 20.77
C ILE A 58 4.89 -9.50 21.10
N VAL A 59 3.90 -9.39 20.22
CA VAL A 59 2.63 -10.11 20.34
C VAL A 59 2.89 -11.62 20.40
N GLN A 60 3.93 -12.13 19.73
CA GLN A 60 4.39 -13.51 19.86
C GLN A 60 4.64 -13.89 21.33
N ILE A 61 5.36 -13.05 22.07
CA ILE A 61 5.67 -13.28 23.49
C ILE A 61 4.40 -13.22 24.34
N GLY A 62 3.53 -12.26 24.06
CA GLY A 62 2.25 -12.11 24.75
C GLY A 62 1.32 -13.31 24.53
N ILE A 63 1.23 -13.86 23.32
CA ILE A 63 0.46 -15.08 23.03
C ILE A 63 0.92 -16.24 23.92
N LEU A 64 2.23 -16.46 24.04
CA LEU A 64 2.77 -17.53 24.90
C LEU A 64 2.45 -17.27 26.37
N ALA A 65 2.63 -16.03 26.82
CA ALA A 65 2.35 -15.63 28.20
C ALA A 65 0.88 -15.89 28.56
N TYR A 66 -0.06 -15.50 27.70
CA TYR A 66 -1.48 -15.67 27.93
C TYR A 66 -1.94 -17.13 27.78
N LEU A 67 -1.35 -17.93 26.86
CA LEU A 67 -1.56 -19.39 26.84
C LEU A 67 -1.21 -20.03 28.20
N ILE A 68 -0.06 -19.68 28.77
CA ILE A 68 0.40 -20.20 30.06
C ILE A 68 -0.50 -19.73 31.19
N ILE A 69 -0.84 -18.44 31.24
CA ILE A 69 -1.76 -17.87 32.25
C ILE A 69 -3.09 -18.61 32.22
N GLY A 70 -3.72 -18.70 31.05
CA GLY A 70 -4.98 -19.41 30.87
C GLY A 70 -4.92 -20.83 31.41
N SER A 71 -3.84 -21.54 31.11
CA SER A 71 -3.67 -22.92 31.59
C SER A 71 -3.50 -23.07 33.11
N ASN A 72 -2.91 -22.07 33.77
CA ASN A 72 -2.58 -22.12 35.19
C ASN A 72 -3.74 -21.66 36.08
N LEU A 73 -4.72 -20.92 35.55
CA LEU A 73 -5.87 -20.40 36.31
C LEU A 73 -6.76 -21.53 36.85
N LEU A 74 -6.99 -22.59 36.07
CA LEU A 74 -7.82 -23.73 36.51
C LEU A 74 -7.10 -24.66 37.49
N GLU A 75 -5.77 -24.80 37.38
CA GLU A 75 -4.99 -25.66 38.27
C GLU A 75 -4.82 -25.06 39.67
N ASN A 76 -4.58 -23.75 39.76
CA ASN A 76 -4.44 -23.07 41.05
C ASN A 76 -5.75 -23.05 41.85
N ASN A 77 -6.90 -23.08 41.18
CA ASN A 77 -8.22 -23.22 41.80
C ASN A 77 -8.47 -24.63 42.37
N SER A 78 -7.77 -25.65 41.85
CA SER A 78 -7.87 -27.03 42.34
C SER A 78 -7.00 -27.33 43.58
N LEU A 79 -6.08 -26.42 43.93
CA LEU A 79 -5.04 -26.61 44.96
C LEU A 79 -5.37 -26.05 46.35
N LYS A 80 -6.40 -25.21 46.52
CA LYS A 80 -6.90 -24.81 47.86
C LYS A 80 -8.03 -25.74 48.30
N GLY A 81 -7.67 -26.84 49.00
CA GLY A 81 -8.45 -27.50 50.08
C GLY A 81 -9.89 -27.98 49.87
N VAL A 82 -10.54 -27.76 48.72
CA VAL A 82 -12.01 -27.90 48.61
C VAL A 82 -12.42 -28.82 47.45
N LYS A 83 -11.75 -29.97 47.33
CA LYS A 83 -12.13 -31.03 46.37
C LYS A 83 -13.59 -31.51 46.53
N SER A 84 -14.21 -31.30 47.70
CA SER A 84 -15.59 -31.70 48.02
C SER A 84 -16.68 -30.71 47.57
N ILE A 85 -16.36 -29.43 47.31
CA ILE A 85 -17.36 -28.42 46.86
C ILE A 85 -17.37 -28.30 45.33
N TYR A 86 -16.22 -28.54 44.68
CA TYR A 86 -16.09 -28.53 43.21
C TYR A 86 -16.79 -29.70 42.49
N SER A 87 -17.41 -30.64 43.21
CA SER A 87 -18.27 -31.66 42.58
C SER A 87 -19.65 -31.13 42.19
N SER A 88 -20.00 -29.90 42.59
CA SER A 88 -21.22 -29.22 42.15
C SER A 88 -20.99 -28.43 40.85
N LEU A 89 -21.91 -28.57 39.88
CA LEU A 89 -21.83 -27.94 38.54
C LEU A 89 -21.69 -26.41 38.61
N HIS A 90 -22.35 -25.75 39.59
CA HIS A 90 -22.29 -24.30 39.77
C HIS A 90 -20.88 -23.79 40.09
N VAL A 91 -20.14 -24.46 40.96
CA VAL A 91 -18.83 -23.97 41.43
C VAL A 91 -17.74 -24.11 40.35
N GLN A 92 -17.86 -25.08 39.45
CA GLN A 92 -16.97 -25.20 38.28
C GLN A 92 -17.27 -24.11 37.23
N LEU A 93 -18.53 -23.74 37.05
CA LEU A 93 -18.92 -22.68 36.13
C LEU A 93 -18.45 -21.31 36.64
N ASP A 94 -18.63 -21.02 37.93
CA ASP A 94 -18.19 -19.76 38.55
C ASP A 94 -16.67 -19.58 38.45
N SER A 95 -15.90 -20.66 38.65
CA SER A 95 -14.44 -20.65 38.49
C SER A 95 -14.01 -20.42 37.03
N LEU A 96 -14.72 -21.01 36.07
CA LEU A 96 -14.47 -20.79 34.65
C LEU A 96 -14.78 -19.34 34.25
N ILE A 97 -15.95 -18.82 34.63
CA ILE A 97 -16.36 -17.43 34.38
C ILE A 97 -15.34 -16.47 35.00
N GLY A 98 -14.87 -16.74 36.22
CA GLY A 98 -13.85 -15.89 36.84
C GLY A 98 -12.48 -15.97 36.19
N SER A 99 -12.12 -17.12 35.62
CA SER A 99 -10.89 -17.24 34.83
C SER A 99 -10.99 -16.47 33.52
N ILE A 100 -12.14 -16.52 32.83
CA ILE A 100 -12.41 -15.73 31.63
C ILE A 100 -12.37 -14.23 31.97
N GLY A 101 -13.06 -13.80 33.03
CA GLY A 101 -13.05 -12.41 33.49
C GLY A 101 -11.65 -11.92 33.85
N PHE A 102 -10.83 -12.76 34.50
CA PHE A 102 -9.42 -12.45 34.76
C PHE A 102 -8.66 -12.21 33.44
N ILE A 103 -8.80 -13.09 32.45
CA ILE A 103 -8.09 -12.96 31.16
C ILE A 103 -8.50 -11.67 30.47
N VAL A 104 -9.80 -11.38 30.36
CA VAL A 104 -10.33 -10.15 29.73
C VAL A 104 -9.79 -8.90 30.42
N ILE A 105 -9.84 -8.84 31.75
CA ILE A 105 -9.39 -7.67 32.52
C ILE A 105 -7.86 -7.53 32.43
N SER A 106 -7.11 -8.62 32.58
CA SER A 106 -5.64 -8.57 32.54
C SER A 106 -5.13 -8.20 31.15
N SER A 107 -5.66 -8.79 30.08
CA SER A 107 -5.30 -8.42 28.71
C SER A 107 -5.71 -6.98 28.41
N GLY A 108 -6.92 -6.57 28.79
CA GLY A 108 -7.37 -5.19 28.61
C GLY A 108 -6.48 -4.18 29.34
N PHE A 109 -6.07 -4.49 30.57
CA PHE A 109 -5.15 -3.66 31.35
C PHE A 109 -3.76 -3.58 30.70
N THR A 110 -3.20 -4.70 30.23
CA THR A 110 -1.92 -4.70 29.50
C THR A 110 -1.97 -3.75 28.30
N ILE A 111 -3.06 -3.78 27.54
CA ILE A 111 -3.22 -2.96 26.33
C ILE A 111 -3.45 -1.49 26.68
N ALA A 112 -4.28 -1.20 27.67
CA ALA A 112 -4.47 0.16 28.17
C ALA A 112 -3.14 0.75 28.67
N PHE A 113 -2.30 -0.05 29.33
CA PHE A 113 -0.98 0.38 29.78
C PHE A 113 -0.05 0.72 28.61
N TYR A 114 0.07 -0.17 27.61
CA TYR A 114 0.91 0.10 26.42
C TYR A 114 0.40 1.29 25.61
N TYR A 115 -0.91 1.41 25.39
CA TYR A 115 -1.52 2.54 24.70
C TYR A 115 -1.31 3.85 25.44
N SER A 116 -1.47 3.87 26.78
CA SER A 116 -1.23 5.06 27.59
C SER A 116 0.24 5.48 27.51
N TYR A 117 1.17 4.52 27.60
CA TYR A 117 2.59 4.79 27.48
C TYR A 117 2.94 5.36 26.09
N TYR A 118 2.48 4.70 25.02
CA TYR A 118 2.64 5.16 23.65
C TYR A 118 2.09 6.58 23.45
N SER A 119 0.86 6.82 23.91
CA SER A 119 0.19 8.13 23.81
C SER A 119 0.96 9.24 24.54
N ILE A 120 1.53 8.94 25.72
CA ILE A 120 2.38 9.89 26.45
C ILE A 120 3.62 10.26 25.63
N LEU A 121 4.25 9.27 24.97
CA LEU A 121 5.42 9.54 24.12
C LEU A 121 5.06 10.40 22.91
N LEU A 122 3.94 10.11 22.23
CA LEU A 122 3.45 10.92 21.10
C LEU A 122 3.17 12.38 21.48
N ILE A 123 2.49 12.58 22.61
CA ILE A 123 2.21 13.93 23.11
C ILE A 123 3.54 14.64 23.45
N SER A 124 4.51 13.90 23.99
CA SER A 124 5.83 14.43 24.34
C SER A 124 6.69 14.76 23.12
N SER A 125 6.51 14.08 21.99
CA SER A 125 7.18 14.41 20.71
C SER A 125 6.51 15.55 19.95
N GLY A 126 5.39 16.08 20.45
CA GLY A 126 4.66 17.18 19.80
C GLY A 126 3.69 16.72 18.70
N THR A 127 3.36 15.43 18.63
CA THR A 127 2.35 14.91 17.70
C THR A 127 0.96 15.39 18.11
N ASN A 128 0.20 15.95 17.18
CA ASN A 128 -1.15 16.44 17.43
C ASN A 128 -2.12 15.29 17.75
N ILE A 129 -3.01 15.51 18.72
CA ILE A 129 -4.09 14.57 19.04
C ILE A 129 -5.13 14.64 17.92
N GLY A 130 -5.40 13.51 17.28
CA GLY A 130 -6.35 13.40 16.16
C GLY A 130 -6.80 11.96 15.91
N SER A 131 -7.28 11.68 14.70
CA SER A 131 -7.71 10.34 14.25
C SER A 131 -6.64 9.27 14.48
N PHE A 132 -5.35 9.65 14.36
CA PHE A 132 -4.21 8.76 14.58
C PHE A 132 -4.23 8.01 15.92
N PHE A 133 -4.64 8.68 17.00
CA PHE A 133 -4.69 8.06 18.33
C PHE A 133 -5.78 6.99 18.41
N ILE A 134 -6.93 7.25 17.78
CA ILE A 134 -8.05 6.30 17.72
C ILE A 134 -7.63 5.08 16.90
N ASP A 135 -7.02 5.29 15.74
CA ASP A 135 -6.57 4.20 14.88
C ASP A 135 -5.47 3.36 15.56
N SER A 136 -4.55 4.00 16.28
CA SER A 136 -3.52 3.32 17.09
C SER A 136 -4.15 2.45 18.19
N LEU A 137 -5.22 2.92 18.82
CA LEU A 137 -5.96 2.14 19.83
C LEU A 137 -6.68 0.95 19.18
N LEU A 138 -7.38 1.17 18.05
CA LEU A 138 -8.06 0.12 17.30
C LEU A 138 -7.07 -0.95 16.83
N TYR A 139 -5.90 -0.53 16.35
CA TYR A 139 -4.80 -1.41 15.99
C TYR A 139 -4.37 -2.29 17.16
N LEU A 140 -4.08 -1.70 18.33
CA LEU A 140 -3.70 -2.46 19.52
C LEU A 140 -4.83 -3.39 20.00
N ILE A 141 -6.09 -3.01 19.85
CA ILE A 141 -7.22 -3.89 20.15
C ILE A 141 -7.21 -5.11 19.22
N LEU A 142 -7.14 -4.90 17.91
CA LEU A 142 -7.24 -5.98 16.92
C LEU A 142 -6.02 -6.89 16.90
N TYR A 143 -4.82 -6.32 16.98
CA TYR A 143 -3.57 -7.05 16.74
C TYR A 143 -2.81 -7.43 18.02
N TRP A 144 -3.18 -6.90 19.18
CA TRP A 144 -2.56 -7.28 20.46
C TRP A 144 -3.59 -7.82 21.45
N TRP A 145 -4.67 -7.08 21.74
CA TRP A 145 -5.67 -7.49 22.73
C TRP A 145 -6.38 -8.78 22.32
N VAL A 146 -6.88 -8.87 21.08
CA VAL A 146 -7.57 -10.07 20.59
C VAL A 146 -6.66 -11.30 20.60
N PRO A 147 -5.40 -11.24 20.11
CA PRO A 147 -4.45 -12.35 20.26
C PRO A 147 -4.20 -12.76 21.72
N PHE A 148 -4.07 -11.81 22.65
CA PHE A 148 -3.89 -12.13 24.08
C PHE A 148 -5.14 -12.77 24.70
N LEU A 149 -6.32 -12.28 24.34
CA LEU A 149 -7.60 -12.83 24.78
C LEU A 149 -7.80 -14.25 24.25
N THR A 150 -7.69 -14.45 22.94
CA THR A 150 -7.89 -15.75 22.28
C THR A 150 -6.87 -16.79 22.74
N SER A 151 -5.61 -16.41 22.89
CA SER A 151 -4.55 -17.27 23.43
C SER A 151 -4.82 -17.67 24.90
N GLY A 152 -5.27 -16.73 25.74
CA GLY A 152 -5.69 -17.03 27.12
C GLY A 152 -6.85 -18.03 27.18
N LEU A 153 -7.88 -17.82 26.37
CA LEU A 153 -9.04 -18.72 26.29
C LEU A 153 -8.68 -20.10 25.74
N LEU A 154 -7.75 -20.17 24.78
CA LEU A 154 -7.24 -21.44 24.27
C LEU A 154 -6.38 -22.16 25.33
N GLY A 155 -5.55 -21.44 26.09
CA GLY A 155 -4.81 -21.99 27.22
C GLY A 155 -5.71 -22.62 28.29
N LEU A 156 -6.84 -21.96 28.61
CA LEU A 156 -7.89 -22.54 29.44
C LEU A 156 -8.43 -23.84 28.84
N SER A 157 -8.77 -23.83 27.55
CA SER A 157 -9.32 -24.99 26.84
C SER A 157 -8.36 -26.20 26.87
N ILE A 158 -7.08 -25.98 26.60
CA ILE A 158 -6.05 -27.03 26.64
C ILE A 158 -5.96 -27.65 28.04
N SER A 159 -5.98 -26.82 29.10
CA SER A 159 -5.89 -27.32 30.49
C SER A 159 -7.11 -28.14 30.93
N LEU A 160 -8.29 -27.92 30.33
CA LEU A 160 -9.47 -28.76 30.56
C LEU A 160 -9.27 -30.17 29.98
N TRP A 161 -8.59 -30.29 28.84
CA TRP A 161 -8.36 -31.56 28.15
C TRP A 161 -7.15 -32.32 28.71
N ILE A 162 -6.05 -31.60 28.98
CA ILE A 162 -4.74 -32.18 29.23
C ILE A 162 -4.22 -31.69 30.57
N LYS A 163 -4.09 -32.62 31.52
CA LYS A 163 -3.68 -32.33 32.91
C LYS A 163 -2.20 -32.56 33.19
N ASN A 164 -1.46 -33.16 32.25
CA ASN A 164 -0.04 -33.46 32.42
C ASN A 164 0.82 -32.34 31.79
N HIS A 165 2.14 -32.43 31.97
CA HIS A 165 3.08 -31.46 31.41
C HIS A 165 3.11 -31.43 29.87
N PHE A 166 2.51 -32.40 29.18
CA PHE A 166 2.42 -32.41 27.71
C PHE A 166 1.61 -31.23 27.17
N LYS A 167 0.72 -30.64 27.97
CA LYS A 167 -0.01 -29.41 27.59
C LYS A 167 0.92 -28.26 27.18
N TYR A 168 2.10 -28.16 27.80
CA TYR A 168 3.07 -27.10 27.49
C TYR A 168 3.73 -27.33 26.12
N VAL A 169 3.94 -28.59 25.71
CA VAL A 169 4.42 -28.91 24.35
C VAL A 169 3.39 -28.47 23.31
N ILE A 170 2.12 -28.75 23.54
CA ILE A 170 1.04 -28.31 22.64
C ILE A 170 0.94 -26.79 22.60
N MET A 171 1.07 -26.10 23.74
CA MET A 171 1.07 -24.64 23.77
C MET A 171 2.23 -24.05 22.95
N ILE A 172 3.42 -24.64 23.00
CA ILE A 172 4.56 -24.20 22.16
C ILE A 172 4.26 -24.42 20.68
N LEU A 173 3.68 -25.55 20.29
CA LEU A 173 3.30 -25.80 18.89
C LEU A 173 2.24 -24.80 18.42
N VAL A 174 1.18 -24.58 19.21
CA VAL A 174 0.16 -23.57 18.92
C VAL A 174 0.79 -22.19 18.79
N TRP A 175 1.65 -21.81 19.72
CA TRP A 175 2.34 -20.53 19.73
C TRP A 175 3.14 -20.28 18.45
N LEU A 176 3.89 -21.27 17.96
CA LEU A 176 4.62 -21.16 16.69
C LEU A 176 3.72 -21.05 15.47
N LEU A 177 2.51 -21.63 15.52
CA LEU A 177 1.56 -21.62 14.40
C LEU A 177 0.77 -20.32 14.30
N VAL A 178 0.34 -19.74 15.42
CA VAL A 178 -0.66 -18.66 15.43
C VAL A 178 -0.09 -17.27 15.62
N GLY A 179 1.17 -17.15 16.03
CA GLY A 179 1.78 -15.86 16.26
C GLY A 179 2.25 -15.17 14.98
N PRO A 180 2.59 -13.86 15.04
CA PRO A 180 2.98 -13.06 13.87
C PRO A 180 4.29 -13.50 13.20
N LEU A 181 5.10 -14.34 13.86
CA LEU A 181 6.37 -14.86 13.31
C LEU A 181 6.24 -16.28 12.76
N ASN A 182 5.02 -16.70 12.39
CA ASN A 182 4.75 -18.05 11.91
C ASN A 182 5.23 -18.27 10.46
N ASP A 183 5.37 -17.21 9.68
CA ASP A 183 5.92 -17.14 8.33
C ASP A 183 7.38 -17.62 8.24
N LEU A 184 8.15 -17.44 9.32
CA LEU A 184 9.50 -18.00 9.45
C LEU A 184 9.52 -19.55 9.41
N TYR A 185 8.39 -20.20 9.69
CA TYR A 185 8.29 -21.66 9.85
C TYR A 185 7.26 -22.32 8.93
N LEU A 186 6.25 -21.57 8.47
CA LEU A 186 5.14 -22.04 7.62
C LEU A 186 5.26 -21.46 6.22
N LYS A 187 4.74 -22.19 5.23
CA LYS A 187 4.58 -21.64 3.88
C LYS A 187 3.54 -20.52 3.88
N ASP A 188 3.76 -19.52 3.05
CA ASP A 188 3.01 -18.26 2.91
C ASP A 188 1.48 -18.35 3.09
N ARG A 189 0.82 -19.29 2.40
CA ARG A 189 -0.65 -19.43 2.53
C ARG A 189 -1.09 -19.95 3.89
N LEU A 190 -0.29 -20.79 4.54
CA LEU A 190 -0.59 -21.35 5.85
C LEU A 190 -0.25 -20.37 6.97
N SER A 191 0.86 -19.62 6.86
CA SER A 191 1.18 -18.57 7.84
C SER A 191 0.04 -17.53 7.90
N LEU A 192 -0.32 -16.96 6.75
CA LEU A 192 -1.36 -15.92 6.67
C LEU A 192 -2.74 -16.37 7.20
N LEU A 193 -3.08 -17.65 7.07
CA LEU A 193 -4.34 -18.20 7.61
C LEU A 193 -4.35 -18.31 9.14
N PHE A 194 -3.19 -18.56 9.77
CA PHE A 194 -3.10 -18.78 11.21
C PHE A 194 -2.60 -17.56 11.99
N SER A 195 -2.05 -16.55 11.33
CA SER A 195 -1.53 -15.34 11.98
C SER A 195 -2.64 -14.57 12.71
N TRP A 196 -2.65 -14.65 14.04
CA TRP A 196 -3.61 -13.93 14.87
C TRP A 196 -3.20 -12.47 15.09
N GLY A 197 -1.90 -12.19 15.10
CA GLY A 197 -1.34 -10.83 15.17
C GLY A 197 -1.24 -10.15 13.79
N GLU A 198 -0.32 -9.20 13.68
CA GLU A 198 0.04 -8.56 12.41
C GLU A 198 0.53 -9.62 11.42
N LYS A 199 0.08 -9.55 10.16
CA LYS A 199 0.39 -10.57 9.15
C LYS A 199 1.78 -10.37 8.56
N GLU A 200 2.24 -9.13 8.48
CA GLU A 200 3.53 -8.77 7.92
C GLU A 200 4.27 -7.80 8.85
N PRO A 201 4.80 -8.30 9.98
CA PRO A 201 5.40 -7.48 11.02
C PRO A 201 6.71 -6.78 10.60
N THR A 202 7.18 -7.02 9.38
CA THR A 202 8.46 -6.51 8.84
C THR A 202 8.28 -5.37 7.85
N ILE A 203 7.05 -5.09 7.38
CA ILE A 203 6.79 -4.05 6.40
C ILE A 203 6.54 -2.72 7.13
N PRO A 204 7.16 -1.60 6.70
CA PRO A 204 6.86 -0.30 7.26
C PRO A 204 5.43 0.16 6.94
N TYR A 205 4.86 0.91 7.88
CA TYR A 205 3.56 1.55 7.80
C TYR A 205 3.35 2.33 6.51
N HIS A 206 2.18 2.13 5.90
CA HIS A 206 1.81 2.83 4.68
C HIS A 206 1.02 4.11 5.01
N TYR A 207 1.66 5.28 4.93
CA TYR A 207 1.10 6.55 5.39
C TYR A 207 -0.23 6.96 4.76
N LEU A 208 -0.50 6.57 3.50
CA LEU A 208 -1.79 6.81 2.86
C LEU A 208 -2.88 5.81 3.29
N TYR A 209 -2.50 4.54 3.54
CA TYR A 209 -3.45 3.47 3.82
C TYR A 209 -3.86 3.45 5.29
N GLY A 210 -2.88 3.60 6.18
CA GLY A 210 -3.06 3.47 7.61
C GLY A 210 -2.78 2.06 8.12
N PHE A 211 -3.16 1.81 9.38
CA PHE A 211 -3.16 0.45 9.96
C PHE A 211 -4.20 -0.41 9.25
N ALA A 212 -3.92 -1.69 9.00
CA ALA A 212 -4.90 -2.61 8.39
C ALA A 212 -6.09 -2.87 9.34
N ILE A 213 -7.14 -2.04 9.30
CA ILE A 213 -8.30 -2.09 10.21
C ILE A 213 -9.61 -2.23 9.43
N GLU A 214 -9.54 -2.84 8.25
CA GLU A 214 -10.66 -3.10 7.35
C GLU A 214 -11.75 -3.95 8.04
N ASP A 215 -12.99 -3.84 7.57
CA ASP A 215 -14.11 -4.61 8.13
C ASP A 215 -13.86 -6.12 8.02
N ALA A 216 -13.18 -6.54 6.96
CA ALA A 216 -12.74 -7.92 6.80
C ALA A 216 -11.74 -8.36 7.88
N ALA A 217 -10.78 -7.51 8.25
CA ALA A 217 -9.84 -7.80 9.33
C ALA A 217 -10.56 -7.90 10.69
N VAL A 218 -11.49 -6.98 10.96
CA VAL A 218 -12.33 -7.01 12.18
C VAL A 218 -13.16 -8.29 12.24
N LEU A 219 -13.81 -8.67 11.13
CA LEU A 219 -14.61 -9.89 11.04
C LEU A 219 -13.78 -11.16 11.22
N GLU A 220 -12.55 -11.18 10.70
CA GLU A 220 -11.59 -12.26 10.92
C GLU A 220 -11.26 -12.42 12.42
N LYS A 221 -10.95 -11.32 13.12
CA LYS A 221 -10.64 -11.35 14.55
C LYS A 221 -11.86 -11.78 15.38
N PHE A 222 -13.05 -11.31 15.03
CA PHE A 222 -14.30 -11.74 15.66
C PHE A 222 -14.55 -13.25 15.47
N THR A 223 -14.30 -13.75 14.27
CA THR A 223 -14.40 -15.17 13.91
C THR A 223 -13.50 -16.05 14.78
N TRP A 224 -12.26 -15.62 15.04
CA TRP A 224 -11.34 -16.33 15.92
C TRP A 224 -11.83 -16.36 17.37
N ILE A 225 -12.32 -15.24 17.91
CA ILE A 225 -12.88 -15.18 19.27
C ILE A 225 -14.04 -16.17 19.41
N MET A 226 -15.00 -16.14 18.47
CA MET A 226 -16.16 -17.02 18.49
C MET A 226 -15.75 -18.50 18.39
N THR A 227 -14.76 -18.81 17.55
CA THR A 227 -14.18 -20.14 17.42
C THR A 227 -13.60 -20.65 18.74
N ILE A 228 -12.76 -19.86 19.41
CA ILE A 228 -12.13 -20.28 20.66
C ILE A 228 -13.15 -20.38 21.81
N LEU A 229 -14.11 -19.45 21.88
CA LEU A 229 -15.21 -19.53 22.85
C LEU A 229 -16.03 -20.81 22.66
N LEU A 230 -16.30 -21.18 21.42
CA LEU A 230 -17.00 -22.42 21.09
C LEU A 230 -16.20 -23.65 21.52
N ILE A 231 -14.89 -23.68 21.24
CA ILE A 231 -13.98 -24.74 21.72
C ILE A 231 -13.99 -24.83 23.24
N LEU A 232 -13.96 -23.69 23.94
CA LEU A 232 -13.99 -23.64 25.40
C LEU A 232 -15.32 -24.17 25.97
N ILE A 233 -16.44 -23.76 25.38
CA ILE A 233 -17.79 -24.23 25.74
C ILE A 233 -17.89 -25.75 25.55
N LEU A 234 -17.46 -26.26 24.40
CA LEU A 234 -17.40 -27.71 24.14
C LEU A 234 -16.51 -28.42 25.16
N SER A 235 -15.32 -27.87 25.43
CA SER A 235 -14.36 -28.41 26.39
C SER A 235 -14.98 -28.57 27.78
N TYR A 236 -15.79 -27.61 28.20
CA TYR A 236 -16.56 -27.69 29.44
C TYR A 236 -17.63 -28.78 29.38
N PHE A 237 -18.47 -28.80 28.33
CA PHE A 237 -19.55 -29.78 28.18
C PHE A 237 -19.07 -31.23 28.05
N THR A 238 -17.88 -31.49 27.49
CA THR A 238 -17.32 -32.85 27.41
C THR A 238 -17.11 -33.48 28.79
N LYS A 239 -16.90 -32.69 29.84
CA LYS A 239 -16.78 -33.16 31.24
C LYS A 239 -18.11 -33.56 31.87
N ILE A 240 -19.24 -33.16 31.29
CA ILE A 240 -20.58 -33.51 31.79
C ILE A 240 -20.92 -34.94 31.34
N LYS A 241 -21.03 -35.87 32.30
CA LYS A 241 -21.18 -37.32 32.06
C LYS A 241 -22.50 -37.76 31.42
N LYS A 242 -23.55 -36.93 31.42
CA LYS A 242 -24.93 -37.32 31.04
C LYS A 242 -25.33 -37.07 29.58
N ILE A 243 -24.48 -36.51 28.74
CA ILE A 243 -24.87 -35.95 27.44
C ILE A 243 -24.04 -36.61 26.32
N LYS A 244 -24.41 -37.79 25.82
CA LYS A 244 -23.62 -38.47 24.76
C LYS A 244 -24.01 -38.03 23.33
N ILE A 245 -25.30 -37.84 23.03
CA ILE A 245 -25.80 -37.52 21.68
C ILE A 245 -25.58 -36.04 21.30
N TYR A 246 -25.82 -35.11 22.22
CA TYR A 246 -25.59 -33.68 21.95
C TYR A 246 -24.11 -33.32 21.83
N LYS A 247 -23.18 -34.17 22.31
CA LYS A 247 -21.73 -33.97 22.09
C LYS A 247 -21.35 -34.12 20.63
N SER A 248 -21.85 -35.16 19.96
CA SER A 248 -21.58 -35.39 18.53
C SER A 248 -22.25 -34.34 17.64
N ILE A 249 -23.49 -33.95 17.98
CA ILE A 249 -24.24 -32.90 17.26
C ILE A 249 -23.59 -31.53 17.46
N ALA A 250 -23.20 -31.19 18.69
CA ALA A 250 -22.48 -29.94 18.97
C ALA A 250 -21.12 -29.94 18.26
N LEU A 251 -20.36 -31.03 18.29
CA LEU A 251 -19.09 -31.13 17.57
C LEU A 251 -19.27 -30.96 16.04
N ALA A 252 -20.31 -31.56 15.46
CA ALA A 252 -20.63 -31.42 14.03
C ALA A 252 -21.07 -30.00 13.66
N LEU A 253 -21.92 -29.35 14.48
CA LEU A 253 -22.30 -27.95 14.32
C LEU A 253 -21.10 -27.01 14.45
N CYS A 254 -20.18 -27.29 15.37
CA CYS A 254 -18.95 -26.53 15.52
C CYS A 254 -18.03 -26.73 14.34
N PHE A 255 -17.91 -27.96 13.83
CA PHE A 255 -17.11 -28.24 12.64
C PHE A 255 -17.72 -27.58 11.39
N SER A 256 -19.05 -27.53 11.26
CA SER A 256 -19.70 -26.81 10.15
C SER A 256 -19.58 -25.29 10.27
N VAL A 257 -19.62 -24.74 11.49
CA VAL A 257 -19.37 -23.31 11.74
C VAL A 257 -17.90 -22.98 11.45
N LEU A 258 -16.97 -23.81 11.90
CA LEU A 258 -15.55 -23.67 11.57
C LEU A 258 -15.30 -23.72 10.06
N ILE A 259 -15.87 -24.71 9.36
CA ILE A 259 -15.77 -24.81 7.90
C ILE A 259 -16.37 -23.57 7.23
N GLY A 260 -17.58 -23.15 7.60
CA GLY A 260 -18.23 -21.98 7.03
C GLY A 260 -17.46 -20.68 7.25
N LEU A 261 -16.85 -20.53 8.43
CA LEU A 261 -16.02 -19.38 8.78
C LEU A 261 -14.65 -19.42 8.08
N SER A 262 -14.02 -20.59 7.93
CA SER A 262 -12.79 -20.77 7.15
C SER A 262 -12.99 -20.50 5.65
N PHE A 263 -14.16 -20.83 5.08
CA PHE A 263 -14.48 -20.46 3.70
C PHE A 263 -14.62 -18.95 3.51
N ASN A 264 -15.18 -18.23 4.50
CA ASN A 264 -15.26 -16.78 4.47
C ASN A 264 -13.87 -16.12 4.58
N GLN A 265 -12.98 -16.67 5.42
CA GLN A 265 -11.59 -16.23 5.51
C GLN A 265 -10.79 -16.43 4.21
N ILE A 266 -11.01 -17.53 3.48
CA ILE A 266 -10.38 -17.75 2.16
C ILE A 266 -10.91 -16.75 1.12
N HIS A 267 -12.19 -16.36 1.21
CA HIS A 267 -12.76 -15.37 0.30
C HIS A 267 -12.22 -13.97 0.57
N GLN A 268 -12.17 -13.55 1.85
CA GLN A 268 -11.61 -12.26 2.29
C GLN A 268 -10.08 -12.20 2.12
N TYR A 269 -9.38 -13.34 2.20
CA TYR A 269 -7.97 -13.45 1.83
C TYR A 269 -7.72 -13.01 0.38
N ASN A 270 -8.69 -13.23 -0.52
CA ASN A 270 -8.51 -12.80 -1.90
C ASN A 270 -8.67 -11.28 -2.08
N THR A 271 -9.37 -10.57 -1.18
CA THR A 271 -9.74 -9.15 -1.36
C THR A 271 -8.86 -8.15 -0.59
N LEU A 272 -8.20 -8.55 0.49
CA LEU A 272 -7.29 -7.65 1.24
C LEU A 272 -6.00 -7.42 0.45
N LEU A 273 -5.86 -6.28 -0.23
CA LEU A 273 -4.75 -6.01 -1.17
C LEU A 273 -3.47 -5.51 -0.48
N VAL A 274 -3.59 -4.66 0.54
CA VAL A 274 -2.43 -4.03 1.20
C VAL A 274 -1.86 -4.91 2.32
N GLY A 275 -2.71 -5.68 3.03
CA GLY A 275 -2.28 -6.68 4.01
C GLY A 275 -1.68 -7.98 3.42
N LYS A 276 -1.37 -8.00 2.11
CA LYS A 276 -0.61 -9.06 1.42
C LYS A 276 0.83 -8.63 1.05
N GLY A 277 1.19 -7.38 1.37
CA GLY A 277 2.52 -6.78 1.23
C GLY A 277 3.34 -7.18 0.02
N GLU A 278 4.59 -7.57 0.27
CA GLU A 278 5.57 -7.88 -0.79
C GLU A 278 5.12 -9.04 -1.67
N GLN A 279 4.33 -9.98 -1.15
CA GLN A 279 3.90 -11.14 -1.92
C GLN A 279 2.86 -10.79 -2.99
N SER A 280 1.89 -9.94 -2.67
CA SER A 280 0.93 -9.47 -3.68
C SER A 280 1.63 -8.64 -4.74
N ILE A 281 2.59 -7.79 -4.34
CA ILE A 281 3.40 -7.02 -5.29
C ILE A 281 4.26 -7.93 -6.17
N GLN A 282 4.87 -8.98 -5.61
CA GLN A 282 5.63 -9.95 -6.41
C GLN A 282 4.72 -10.68 -7.40
N SER A 283 3.50 -11.05 -7.01
CA SER A 283 2.55 -11.68 -7.93
C SER A 283 2.14 -10.76 -9.07
N GLU A 284 2.06 -9.45 -8.81
CA GLU A 284 1.82 -8.43 -9.82
C GLU A 284 3.04 -8.29 -10.75
N ILE A 285 4.26 -8.29 -10.22
CA ILE A 285 5.50 -8.30 -11.00
C ILE A 285 5.53 -9.53 -11.92
N ASP A 286 5.32 -10.74 -11.39
CA ASP A 286 5.35 -11.98 -12.17
C ASP A 286 4.34 -11.97 -13.33
N LYS A 287 3.16 -11.38 -13.11
CA LYS A 287 2.12 -11.19 -14.13
C LYS A 287 2.60 -10.27 -15.26
N TYR A 288 3.26 -9.15 -14.95
CA TYR A 288 3.75 -8.22 -15.98
C TYR A 288 5.07 -8.67 -16.63
N GLN A 289 5.87 -9.52 -15.98
CA GLN A 289 7.07 -10.10 -16.58
C GLN A 289 6.77 -10.94 -17.83
N VAL A 290 5.65 -11.66 -17.83
CA VAL A 290 5.21 -12.48 -18.97
C VAL A 290 4.25 -11.74 -19.91
N TYR A 291 3.95 -10.47 -19.62
CA TYR A 291 3.12 -9.66 -20.49
C TYR A 291 3.89 -9.44 -21.80
N PRO A 292 3.38 -9.91 -22.95
CA PRO A 292 4.10 -9.73 -24.20
C PRO A 292 4.18 -8.24 -24.49
N ASN A 293 5.39 -7.70 -24.70
CA ASN A 293 5.60 -6.32 -25.16
C ASN A 293 4.77 -6.12 -26.44
N SER A 294 3.55 -5.61 -26.28
CA SER A 294 2.67 -5.33 -27.39
C SER A 294 3.26 -4.12 -28.08
N LYS A 295 3.97 -4.34 -29.18
CA LYS A 295 4.45 -3.28 -30.09
C LYS A 295 3.30 -2.56 -30.81
N ASP A 296 2.07 -2.64 -30.29
CA ASP A 296 0.88 -1.98 -30.83
C ASP A 296 0.91 -0.51 -30.36
N ASN A 297 2.02 0.20 -30.62
CA ASN A 297 2.16 1.65 -30.47
C ASN A 297 1.54 2.36 -31.68
N SER A 298 0.38 1.90 -32.14
CA SER A 298 -0.38 2.63 -33.16
C SER A 298 -1.03 3.82 -32.47
N ASP A 299 -0.90 5.01 -33.06
CA ASP A 299 -1.66 6.18 -32.65
C ASP A 299 -3.15 5.80 -32.54
N PRO A 300 -3.85 6.26 -31.48
CA PRO A 300 -5.23 5.88 -31.28
C PRO A 300 -6.09 6.36 -32.45
N GLU A 301 -6.98 5.50 -32.94
CA GLU A 301 -7.88 5.83 -34.06
C GLU A 301 -9.05 6.76 -33.63
N TYR A 302 -9.25 6.88 -32.32
CA TYR A 302 -10.32 7.66 -31.69
C TYR A 302 -9.76 8.42 -30.48
N GLU A 303 -10.45 9.43 -30.03
CA GLU A 303 -10.16 10.12 -28.76
C GLU A 303 -11.35 10.04 -27.81
N ILE A 304 -11.09 10.13 -26.51
CA ILE A 304 -12.12 10.23 -25.48
C ILE A 304 -12.25 11.69 -25.06
N THR A 305 -13.42 12.29 -25.26
CA THR A 305 -13.63 13.73 -24.98
C THR A 305 -14.28 13.98 -23.63
N GLU A 306 -15.02 12.99 -23.10
CA GLU A 306 -15.77 13.12 -21.85
C GLU A 306 -15.88 11.78 -21.12
N TYR A 307 -15.79 11.85 -19.79
CA TYR A 307 -16.12 10.78 -18.86
C TYR A 307 -17.21 11.22 -17.88
N ASP A 308 -18.19 10.36 -17.68
CA ASP A 308 -19.13 10.37 -16.57
C ASP A 308 -18.93 9.07 -15.77
N ILE A 309 -18.58 9.20 -14.49
CA ILE A 309 -18.03 8.13 -13.67
C ILE A 309 -18.84 7.99 -12.38
N ASP A 310 -19.54 6.87 -12.22
CA ASP A 310 -20.03 6.43 -10.93
C ASP A 310 -18.95 5.52 -10.30
N LEU A 311 -18.34 5.97 -9.20
CA LEU A 311 -17.31 5.21 -8.48
C LEU A 311 -17.77 4.88 -7.07
N ALA A 312 -17.81 3.58 -6.74
CA ALA A 312 -18.05 3.10 -5.38
C ALA A 312 -16.82 2.35 -4.85
N LEU A 313 -16.43 2.67 -3.62
CA LEU A 313 -15.32 2.02 -2.90
C LEU A 313 -15.83 1.40 -1.60
N ASP A 314 -16.30 0.15 -1.71
CA ASP A 314 -16.61 -0.73 -0.58
C ASP A 314 -15.44 -1.71 -0.40
N ASN A 315 -15.69 -3.00 -0.16
CA ASN A 315 -14.65 -4.05 -0.10
C ASN A 315 -13.72 -4.08 -1.32
N ASN A 316 -14.23 -3.68 -2.49
CA ASN A 316 -13.47 -3.53 -3.71
C ASN A 316 -14.01 -2.36 -4.53
N LEU A 317 -13.29 -2.03 -5.61
CA LEU A 317 -13.71 -1.01 -6.55
C LEU A 317 -14.88 -1.52 -7.40
N SER A 318 -15.94 -0.71 -7.49
CA SER A 318 -17.03 -0.88 -8.45
C SER A 318 -17.21 0.42 -9.21
N ALA A 319 -17.23 0.37 -10.54
CA ALA A 319 -17.39 1.55 -11.36
C ALA A 319 -18.34 1.31 -12.53
N ASN A 320 -19.09 2.36 -12.86
CA ASN A 320 -19.87 2.46 -14.08
C ASN A 320 -19.41 3.73 -14.81
N VAL A 321 -18.81 3.55 -15.98
CA VAL A 321 -18.16 4.65 -16.71
C VAL A 321 -18.82 4.81 -18.06
N PHE A 322 -19.29 6.01 -18.35
CA PHE A 322 -19.73 6.44 -19.66
C PHE A 322 -18.61 7.26 -20.30
N LEU A 323 -18.09 6.79 -21.43
CA LEU A 323 -17.08 7.49 -22.22
C LEU A 323 -17.70 7.97 -23.53
N ASN A 324 -17.53 9.27 -23.82
CA ASN A 324 -17.82 9.81 -25.15
C ASN A 324 -16.58 9.72 -26.03
N ILE A 325 -16.66 8.92 -27.09
CA ILE A 325 -15.57 8.70 -28.05
C ILE A 325 -15.85 9.47 -29.33
N GLU A 326 -14.81 10.01 -29.96
CA GLU A 326 -14.86 10.63 -31.28
C GLU A 326 -13.87 9.95 -32.24
N ASN A 327 -14.31 9.63 -33.45
CA ASN A 327 -13.41 9.06 -34.47
C ASN A 327 -12.57 10.17 -35.12
N ILE A 328 -11.28 10.17 -34.81
CA ILE A 328 -10.29 11.10 -35.38
C ILE A 328 -9.59 10.53 -36.62
N SER A 329 -9.76 9.23 -36.90
CA SER A 329 -9.14 8.57 -38.04
C SER A 329 -9.85 8.86 -39.37
N GLU A 330 -9.13 8.72 -40.48
CA GLU A 330 -9.68 8.84 -41.83
C GLU A 330 -10.63 7.67 -42.19
N ASN A 331 -10.60 6.58 -41.42
CA ASN A 331 -11.34 5.36 -41.71
C ASN A 331 -12.53 5.19 -40.74
N THR A 332 -13.54 4.44 -41.16
CA THR A 332 -14.63 4.04 -40.27
C THR A 332 -14.13 3.06 -39.21
N ILE A 333 -14.43 3.30 -37.94
CA ILE A 333 -14.07 2.41 -36.85
C ILE A 333 -15.21 1.45 -36.59
N SER A 334 -14.96 0.15 -36.72
CA SER A 334 -15.95 -0.89 -36.34
C SER A 334 -15.55 -1.65 -35.09
N ARG A 335 -14.28 -1.58 -34.70
CA ARG A 335 -13.72 -2.24 -33.52
C ARG A 335 -12.94 -1.23 -32.73
N LEU A 336 -13.19 -1.20 -31.42
CA LEU A 336 -12.50 -0.32 -30.52
C LEU A 336 -11.66 -1.13 -29.55
N LYS A 337 -10.48 -0.61 -29.21
CA LYS A 337 -9.58 -1.17 -28.21
C LYS A 337 -9.34 -0.10 -27.15
N PHE A 338 -9.39 -0.48 -25.87
CA PHE A 338 -8.99 0.40 -24.76
C PHE A 338 -8.20 -0.41 -23.72
N SER A 339 -7.46 0.29 -22.87
CA SER A 339 -6.79 -0.28 -21.70
C SER A 339 -7.68 -0.15 -20.47
N LEU A 340 -7.84 -1.23 -19.72
CA LEU A 340 -8.48 -1.30 -18.41
C LEU A 340 -7.77 -2.38 -17.58
N TYR A 341 -7.35 -2.04 -16.37
CA TYR A 341 -6.55 -2.93 -15.53
C TYR A 341 -7.19 -4.32 -15.32
N SER A 342 -6.40 -5.37 -15.55
CA SER A 342 -6.81 -6.78 -15.57
C SER A 342 -7.47 -7.32 -14.30
N GLY A 343 -7.28 -6.68 -13.14
CA GLY A 343 -7.96 -7.04 -11.90
C GLY A 343 -9.46 -6.75 -11.89
N PHE A 344 -9.95 -5.84 -12.74
CA PHE A 344 -11.36 -5.48 -12.79
C PHE A 344 -12.18 -6.41 -13.66
N HIS A 345 -13.21 -7.03 -13.11
CA HIS A 345 -14.12 -7.88 -13.87
C HIS A 345 -15.21 -7.04 -14.55
N ILE A 346 -15.21 -7.01 -15.89
CA ILE A 346 -16.21 -6.31 -16.70
C ILE A 346 -17.53 -7.07 -16.67
N ARG A 347 -18.55 -6.46 -16.08
CA ARG A 347 -19.91 -7.01 -15.99
C ARG A 347 -20.63 -6.93 -17.35
N TYR A 348 -20.49 -5.79 -18.02
CA TYR A 348 -20.99 -5.58 -19.37
C TYR A 348 -20.34 -4.36 -20.03
N VAL A 349 -20.45 -4.31 -21.36
CA VAL A 349 -20.21 -3.10 -22.17
C VAL A 349 -21.48 -2.83 -22.96
N LYS A 350 -21.89 -1.56 -23.09
CA LYS A 350 -22.99 -1.15 -23.97
C LYS A 350 -22.56 -0.06 -24.93
N ASP A 351 -23.12 -0.13 -26.13
CA ASP A 351 -23.07 0.89 -27.18
C ASP A 351 -24.47 1.53 -27.27
N ASN A 352 -24.60 2.81 -26.88
CA ASN A 352 -25.88 3.53 -26.82
C ASN A 352 -27.00 2.74 -26.12
N GLY A 353 -26.67 2.13 -24.98
CA GLY A 353 -27.58 1.34 -24.15
C GLY A 353 -27.74 -0.14 -24.56
N ASN A 354 -27.28 -0.55 -25.75
CA ASN A 354 -27.34 -1.94 -26.20
C ASN A 354 -26.09 -2.71 -25.76
N LYS A 355 -26.27 -3.86 -25.10
CA LYS A 355 -25.14 -4.70 -24.66
C LYS A 355 -24.40 -5.27 -25.87
N ILE A 356 -23.07 -5.14 -25.87
CA ILE A 356 -22.19 -5.66 -26.91
C ILE A 356 -21.18 -6.67 -26.34
N ASP A 357 -20.65 -7.52 -27.22
CA ASP A 357 -19.62 -8.47 -26.86
C ASP A 357 -18.25 -7.80 -26.76
N TYR A 358 -17.45 -8.28 -25.81
CA TYR A 358 -16.06 -7.86 -25.63
C TYR A 358 -15.15 -9.07 -25.53
N SER A 359 -13.88 -8.87 -25.87
CA SER A 359 -12.81 -9.81 -25.60
C SER A 359 -11.71 -9.11 -24.83
N ARG A 360 -11.06 -9.82 -23.92
CA ARG A 360 -10.00 -9.27 -23.10
C ARG A 360 -8.73 -10.10 -23.20
N LYS A 361 -7.59 -9.42 -23.26
CA LYS A 361 -6.28 -10.04 -23.12
C LYS A 361 -5.42 -9.13 -22.24
N TYR A 362 -5.16 -9.58 -21.01
CA TYR A 362 -4.52 -8.77 -19.97
C TYR A 362 -5.24 -7.42 -19.77
N ASP A 363 -4.55 -6.29 -19.85
CA ASP A 363 -5.15 -4.96 -19.67
C ASP A 363 -5.87 -4.46 -20.92
N GLN A 364 -5.73 -5.15 -22.06
CA GLN A 364 -6.39 -4.75 -23.31
C GLN A 364 -7.80 -5.34 -23.42
N VAL A 365 -8.78 -4.47 -23.64
CA VAL A 365 -10.18 -4.83 -23.95
C VAL A 365 -10.46 -4.47 -25.40
N LYS A 366 -11.15 -5.35 -26.12
CA LYS A 366 -11.58 -5.14 -27.51
C LYS A 366 -13.09 -5.32 -27.60
N ILE A 367 -13.76 -4.36 -28.21
CA ILE A 367 -15.20 -4.35 -28.40
C ILE A 367 -15.54 -4.23 -29.89
N GLN A 368 -16.66 -4.83 -30.30
CA GLN A 368 -17.22 -4.68 -31.64
C GLN A 368 -18.39 -3.71 -31.54
N LEU A 369 -18.29 -2.56 -32.23
CA LEU A 369 -19.37 -1.57 -32.23
C LEU A 369 -20.58 -2.11 -32.98
N ALA A 370 -21.79 -1.72 -32.54
CA ALA A 370 -23.04 -2.17 -33.15
C ALA A 370 -23.20 -1.61 -34.58
N MET A 371 -22.74 -0.38 -34.78
CA MET A 371 -22.60 0.28 -36.08
C MET A 371 -21.17 0.83 -36.21
N PRO A 372 -20.58 0.90 -37.40
CA PRO A 372 -19.34 1.64 -37.59
C PRO A 372 -19.48 3.09 -37.12
N LEU A 373 -18.39 3.69 -36.65
CA LEU A 373 -18.27 5.09 -36.27
C LEU A 373 -17.61 5.82 -37.43
N GLU A 374 -18.32 6.75 -38.05
CA GLU A 374 -17.80 7.58 -39.16
C GLU A 374 -16.84 8.66 -38.62
N ARG A 375 -16.00 9.23 -39.49
CA ARG A 375 -15.06 10.29 -39.09
C ARG A 375 -15.80 11.50 -38.50
N GLY A 376 -15.35 11.97 -37.34
CA GLY A 376 -15.96 13.08 -36.60
C GLY A 376 -17.32 12.75 -35.96
N GLU A 377 -17.77 11.50 -36.04
CA GLU A 377 -18.94 11.04 -35.28
C GLU A 377 -18.52 10.76 -33.84
N SER A 378 -19.33 11.24 -32.89
CA SER A 378 -19.18 10.92 -31.47
C SER A 378 -20.18 9.86 -31.02
N ARG A 379 -19.80 9.06 -30.02
CA ARG A 379 -20.65 8.00 -29.48
C ARG A 379 -20.37 7.72 -28.01
N THR A 380 -21.40 7.36 -27.26
CA THR A 380 -21.25 7.00 -25.85
C THR A 380 -21.15 5.49 -25.68
N ILE A 381 -20.10 5.05 -24.99
CA ILE A 381 -19.89 3.67 -24.57
C ILE A 381 -19.99 3.59 -23.04
N GLU A 382 -20.80 2.67 -22.54
CA GLU A 382 -20.92 2.40 -21.10
C GLU A 382 -20.13 1.14 -20.76
N VAL A 383 -19.24 1.22 -19.76
CA VAL A 383 -18.45 0.09 -19.27
C VAL A 383 -18.67 -0.04 -17.77
N SER A 384 -19.29 -1.15 -17.36
CA SER A 384 -19.51 -1.46 -15.94
C SER A 384 -18.60 -2.59 -15.50
N TYR A 385 -17.86 -2.39 -14.41
CA TYR A 385 -16.88 -3.33 -13.89
C TYR A 385 -16.73 -3.24 -12.37
N SER A 386 -16.20 -4.30 -11.78
CA SER A 386 -15.80 -4.31 -10.37
C SER A 386 -14.69 -5.32 -10.12
N GLY A 387 -13.88 -5.09 -9.10
CA GLY A 387 -12.86 -6.06 -8.69
C GLY A 387 -11.74 -5.43 -7.88
N ASP A 388 -10.76 -6.26 -7.57
CA ASP A 388 -9.59 -5.86 -6.80
C ASP A 388 -8.63 -5.08 -7.71
N SER A 389 -8.25 -3.87 -7.26
CA SER A 389 -7.22 -3.08 -7.94
C SER A 389 -5.83 -3.67 -7.74
N SER A 390 -4.81 -3.08 -8.37
CA SER A 390 -3.43 -3.49 -8.17
C SER A 390 -3.00 -3.28 -6.72
N PRO A 391 -2.18 -4.16 -6.12
CA PRO A 391 -1.64 -3.94 -4.76
C PRO A 391 -0.84 -2.64 -4.61
N ILE A 392 -0.24 -2.15 -5.69
CA ILE A 392 0.48 -0.87 -5.72
C ILE A 392 -0.42 0.34 -6.04
N TYR A 393 -1.67 0.10 -6.43
CA TYR A 393 -2.72 1.09 -6.72
C TYR A 393 -4.01 0.67 -6.02
N PHE A 394 -3.92 0.40 -4.72
CA PHE A 394 -5.03 -0.17 -3.94
C PHE A 394 -6.28 0.71 -4.03
N ALA A 395 -7.46 0.10 -3.94
CA ALA A 395 -8.74 0.80 -3.91
C ALA A 395 -9.79 -0.06 -3.20
N ASN A 396 -10.16 0.37 -1.99
CA ASN A 396 -11.18 -0.23 -1.14
C ASN A 396 -11.75 0.82 -0.16
N GLU A 397 -12.63 0.39 0.72
CA GLU A 397 -13.28 1.15 1.80
C GLU A 397 -12.31 1.94 2.68
N GLN A 398 -11.09 1.44 2.85
CA GLN A 398 -10.11 2.05 3.74
C GLN A 398 -9.31 3.15 3.05
N ALA A 399 -8.85 2.92 1.81
CA ALA A 399 -8.07 3.91 1.07
C ALA A 399 -8.05 3.58 -0.44
N ALA A 400 -7.73 4.60 -1.23
CA ALA A 400 -7.54 4.46 -2.68
C ALA A 400 -6.37 5.30 -3.18
N TYR A 401 -5.56 4.70 -4.05
CA TYR A 401 -4.56 5.38 -4.86
C TYR A 401 -4.79 5.04 -6.33
N LEU A 402 -5.62 5.86 -6.98
CA LEU A 402 -6.01 5.72 -8.39
C LEU A 402 -5.44 6.90 -9.18
N PRO A 403 -4.13 6.93 -9.46
CA PRO A 403 -3.52 8.03 -10.21
C PRO A 403 -3.94 7.98 -11.68
N SER A 404 -3.85 9.12 -12.36
CA SER A 404 -4.33 9.26 -13.74
C SER A 404 -3.63 8.33 -14.74
N ASN A 405 -2.35 8.02 -14.53
CA ASN A 405 -1.57 7.14 -15.39
C ASN A 405 -1.95 5.66 -15.27
N PHE A 406 -2.70 5.26 -14.24
CA PHE A 406 -3.17 3.89 -14.06
C PHE A 406 -4.52 3.71 -14.78
N PRO A 407 -4.75 2.62 -15.57
CA PRO A 407 -6.01 2.40 -16.28
C PRO A 407 -7.10 1.86 -15.33
N TRP A 408 -7.44 2.64 -14.31
CA TRP A 408 -8.57 2.38 -13.41
C TRP A 408 -9.91 2.75 -14.04
N ILE A 409 -9.90 3.69 -14.98
CA ILE A 409 -10.94 3.89 -16.01
C ILE A 409 -10.42 3.41 -17.38
N PRO A 410 -11.31 3.12 -18.35
CA PRO A 410 -10.90 2.87 -19.74
C PRO A 410 -9.99 4.00 -20.27
N LYS A 411 -8.88 3.65 -20.93
CA LYS A 411 -7.96 4.61 -21.57
C LYS A 411 -7.75 4.28 -23.05
N GLU A 412 -7.63 5.27 -23.93
CA GLU A 412 -7.33 5.03 -25.36
C GLU A 412 -5.92 4.51 -25.62
N VAL A 413 -4.95 4.83 -24.75
CA VAL A 413 -3.56 4.38 -24.90
C VAL A 413 -3.46 2.88 -24.61
N ILE A 414 -3.00 2.10 -25.59
CA ILE A 414 -2.85 0.64 -25.49
C ILE A 414 -1.45 0.26 -25.03
N ALA A 415 -1.24 0.21 -23.72
CA ALA A 415 0.00 -0.21 -23.10
C ALA A 415 -0.29 -1.02 -21.82
N PRO A 416 0.63 -1.88 -21.35
CA PRO A 416 0.51 -2.43 -20.00
C PRO A 416 0.59 -1.30 -18.97
N ALA A 417 -0.10 -1.41 -17.83
CA ALA A 417 0.01 -0.39 -16.78
C ALA A 417 1.43 -0.32 -16.18
N ILE A 418 2.12 -1.46 -16.15
CA ILE A 418 3.44 -1.63 -15.54
C ILE A 418 4.37 -2.32 -16.52
N THR A 419 5.59 -1.82 -16.62
CA THR A 419 6.73 -2.52 -17.24
C THR A 419 7.65 -3.03 -16.14
N VAL A 420 7.98 -4.32 -16.15
CA VAL A 420 8.94 -4.88 -15.18
C VAL A 420 10.35 -4.74 -15.71
N PHE A 421 11.24 -4.22 -14.89
CA PHE A 421 12.64 -4.03 -15.21
C PHE A 421 13.51 -4.40 -14.00
N GLU A 422 14.36 -5.43 -14.14
CA GLU A 422 15.28 -5.92 -13.08
C GLU A 422 14.62 -6.16 -11.71
N ASN A 423 13.44 -6.81 -11.69
CA ASN A 423 12.62 -7.03 -10.49
C ASN A 423 12.09 -5.75 -9.81
N SER A 424 12.22 -4.60 -10.45
CA SER A 424 11.52 -3.37 -10.12
C SER A 424 10.40 -3.11 -11.14
N ILE A 425 9.58 -2.11 -10.83
CA ILE A 425 8.48 -1.68 -11.67
C ILE A 425 8.78 -0.30 -12.24
N HIS A 426 8.42 -0.11 -13.51
CA HIS A 426 8.25 1.20 -14.13
C HIS A 426 6.76 1.36 -14.45
N ARG A 427 6.17 2.47 -14.01
CA ARG A 427 4.76 2.76 -14.29
C ARG A 427 4.69 3.45 -15.63
N ASN A 428 3.91 2.91 -16.56
CA ASN A 428 3.74 3.52 -17.88
C ASN A 428 2.73 4.67 -17.80
N ASN A 429 2.80 5.61 -18.74
CA ASN A 429 1.79 6.65 -18.88
C ASN A 429 0.70 6.19 -19.87
N LEU A 430 -0.55 6.13 -19.40
CA LEU A 430 -1.70 5.74 -20.22
C LEU A 430 -2.67 6.91 -20.47
N ASN A 431 -2.28 8.15 -20.14
CA ASN A 431 -3.07 9.32 -20.47
C ASN A 431 -2.86 9.76 -21.91
N SER A 432 -3.93 10.22 -22.54
CA SER A 432 -3.85 11.15 -23.66
C SER A 432 -3.65 12.56 -23.14
N PHE A 433 -3.05 13.43 -23.97
CA PHE A 433 -2.74 14.82 -23.63
C PHE A 433 -3.81 15.80 -24.13
N ASN A 434 -4.98 15.28 -24.50
CA ASN A 434 -6.11 16.06 -24.98
C ASN A 434 -6.92 16.59 -23.79
N GLU A 435 -7.65 17.68 -23.99
CA GLU A 435 -8.58 18.19 -22.99
C GLU A 435 -9.78 17.24 -22.88
N VAL A 436 -9.98 16.68 -21.68
CA VAL A 436 -11.09 15.77 -21.42
C VAL A 436 -11.95 16.32 -20.29
N LYS A 437 -13.26 16.33 -20.49
CA LYS A 437 -14.23 16.67 -19.44
C LYS A 437 -14.46 15.46 -18.53
N TYR A 438 -14.44 15.67 -17.22
CA TYR A 438 -14.72 14.65 -16.22
C TYR A 438 -15.90 15.08 -15.36
N GLU A 439 -16.78 14.14 -15.10
CA GLU A 439 -17.78 14.15 -14.03
C GLU A 439 -17.60 12.87 -13.21
N LEU A 440 -17.50 13.03 -11.89
CA LEU A 440 -17.28 11.94 -10.95
C LEU A 440 -18.33 12.02 -9.85
N GLU A 441 -19.19 11.02 -9.76
CA GLU A 441 -20.02 10.72 -8.59
C GLU A 441 -19.30 9.66 -7.74
N PHE A 442 -19.07 9.97 -6.47
CA PHE A 442 -18.35 9.08 -5.56
C PHE A 442 -19.24 8.54 -4.45
N GLN A 443 -19.17 7.24 -4.20
CA GLN A 443 -19.88 6.56 -3.11
C GLN A 443 -18.86 5.88 -2.19
N GLY A 444 -18.69 6.42 -0.99
CA GLY A 444 -17.79 5.87 0.03
C GLY A 444 -17.87 6.66 1.34
N GLU A 445 -17.35 6.09 2.42
CA GLU A 445 -17.45 6.70 3.76
C GLU A 445 -16.37 7.76 4.04
N LYS A 446 -15.31 7.79 3.23
CA LYS A 446 -14.15 8.67 3.44
C LYS A 446 -14.09 9.79 2.41
N GLU A 447 -13.44 10.88 2.80
CA GLU A 447 -13.18 12.01 1.93
C GLU A 447 -12.25 11.62 0.78
N VAL A 448 -12.61 12.09 -0.41
CA VAL A 448 -11.86 11.88 -1.65
C VAL A 448 -11.24 13.18 -2.12
N TYR A 449 -9.97 13.09 -2.51
CA TYR A 449 -9.21 14.17 -3.12
C TYR A 449 -8.95 13.85 -4.59
N THR A 450 -9.26 14.81 -5.46
CA THR A 450 -9.05 14.70 -6.91
C THR A 450 -8.42 15.98 -7.45
N ASN A 451 -7.98 15.94 -8.71
CA ASN A 451 -7.47 17.12 -9.43
C ASN A 451 -8.58 17.96 -10.08
N ILE A 452 -9.85 17.63 -9.88
CA ILE A 452 -11.01 18.38 -10.40
C ILE A 452 -11.83 18.96 -9.24
N ASN A 453 -12.65 19.96 -9.53
CA ASN A 453 -13.35 20.71 -8.49
C ASN A 453 -14.57 19.95 -7.96
N LYS A 454 -14.78 20.01 -6.65
CA LYS A 454 -16.01 19.54 -6.01
C LYS A 454 -17.15 20.52 -6.29
N ILE A 455 -18.27 20.04 -6.83
CA ILE A 455 -19.45 20.84 -7.20
C ILE A 455 -20.72 20.49 -6.41
N GLY A 456 -20.74 19.32 -5.77
CA GLY A 456 -21.82 18.82 -4.91
C GLY A 456 -21.29 18.06 -3.70
N GLU A 457 -22.18 17.45 -2.90
CA GLU A 457 -21.81 16.68 -1.70
C GLU A 457 -20.87 15.51 -2.06
N ASP A 458 -21.18 14.83 -3.16
CA ASP A 458 -20.46 13.65 -3.65
C ASP A 458 -20.19 13.71 -5.17
N ILE A 459 -20.14 14.93 -5.72
CA ILE A 459 -19.96 15.15 -7.16
C ILE A 459 -18.80 16.11 -7.42
N TRP A 460 -17.91 15.71 -8.32
CA TRP A 460 -16.80 16.51 -8.82
C TRP A 460 -16.89 16.68 -10.34
N SER A 461 -16.50 17.85 -10.83
CA SER A 461 -16.45 18.11 -12.27
C SER A 461 -15.33 19.06 -12.65
N GLY A 462 -14.74 18.84 -13.82
CA GLY A 462 -13.69 19.69 -14.35
C GLY A 462 -13.18 19.20 -15.71
N VAL A 463 -12.27 19.97 -16.29
CA VAL A 463 -11.53 19.58 -17.50
C VAL A 463 -10.08 19.30 -17.09
N SER A 464 -9.49 18.25 -17.64
CA SER A 464 -8.09 17.91 -17.39
C SER A 464 -7.42 17.37 -18.65
N THR A 465 -6.15 17.74 -18.82
CA THR A 465 -5.22 17.23 -19.83
C THR A 465 -4.27 16.16 -19.27
N GLY A 466 -4.10 16.12 -17.94
CA GLY A 466 -3.28 15.14 -17.23
C GLY A 466 -4.03 13.87 -16.80
N GLY A 467 -5.30 13.76 -17.15
CA GLY A 467 -6.21 12.70 -16.70
C GLY A 467 -6.70 12.87 -15.26
N LEU A 468 -7.63 12.01 -14.83
CA LEU A 468 -8.23 12.04 -13.51
C LEU A 468 -7.47 11.17 -12.49
N SER A 469 -7.09 11.77 -11.37
CA SER A 469 -6.53 11.10 -10.19
C SER A 469 -7.56 11.12 -9.05
N VAL A 470 -7.77 9.98 -8.40
CA VAL A 470 -8.65 9.81 -7.25
C VAL A 470 -7.83 9.24 -6.09
N ILE A 471 -7.68 10.02 -5.02
CA ILE A 471 -6.91 9.64 -3.84
C ILE A 471 -7.82 9.70 -2.60
N MET A 472 -7.81 8.64 -1.82
CA MET A 472 -8.58 8.50 -0.58
C MET A 472 -7.71 7.83 0.48
N GLY A 473 -7.84 8.25 1.73
CA GLY A 473 -7.12 7.62 2.83
C GLY A 473 -6.90 8.59 3.98
N ARG A 474 -5.75 8.45 4.65
CA ARG A 474 -5.36 9.29 5.78
C ARG A 474 -4.70 10.58 5.33
N LEU A 475 -5.49 11.52 4.84
CA LEU A 475 -4.99 12.75 4.24
C LEU A 475 -5.47 13.98 5.01
N ASP A 476 -4.68 15.03 4.89
CA ASP A 476 -5.01 16.39 5.29
C ASP A 476 -4.65 17.34 4.13
N GLU A 477 -5.16 18.55 4.17
CA GLU A 477 -4.92 19.57 3.16
C GLU A 477 -4.38 20.87 3.75
N THR A 478 -3.55 21.56 2.98
CA THR A 478 -3.09 22.91 3.32
C THR A 478 -2.99 23.78 2.07
N ASP A 479 -3.14 25.09 2.26
CA ASP A 479 -2.94 26.08 1.19
C ASP A 479 -1.51 26.64 1.28
N TYR A 480 -0.84 26.69 0.14
CA TYR A 480 0.49 27.25 0.00
C TYR A 480 0.52 28.17 -1.23
N GLU A 481 0.51 29.48 -1.00
CA GLU A 481 0.48 30.50 -2.07
C GLU A 481 -0.66 30.27 -3.08
N GLY A 482 -1.84 29.87 -2.62
CA GLY A 482 -2.98 29.54 -3.50
C GLY A 482 -2.89 28.18 -4.19
N LYS A 483 -1.86 27.37 -3.88
CA LYS A 483 -1.74 25.97 -4.31
C LYS A 483 -2.30 25.06 -3.21
N LYS A 484 -3.16 24.12 -3.58
CA LYS A 484 -3.71 23.09 -2.71
C LYS A 484 -2.71 21.95 -2.58
N ILE A 485 -2.25 21.68 -1.36
CA ILE A 485 -1.33 20.59 -1.04
C ILE A 485 -2.06 19.55 -0.20
N ILE A 486 -2.13 18.32 -0.71
CA ILE A 486 -2.73 17.16 -0.06
C ILE A 486 -1.61 16.23 0.40
N TYR A 487 -1.62 15.81 1.66
CA TYR A 487 -0.54 15.02 2.25
C TYR A 487 -1.06 14.10 3.38
N PRO A 488 -0.36 13.01 3.74
CA PRO A 488 -0.72 12.20 4.88
C PRO A 488 -0.84 12.99 6.18
N ASP A 489 -1.90 12.79 6.96
CA ASP A 489 -2.19 13.61 8.15
C ASP A 489 -1.00 13.71 9.15
N ILE A 490 -0.23 12.65 9.30
CA ILE A 490 0.94 12.59 10.18
C ILE A 490 2.19 13.31 9.61
N TRP A 491 2.16 13.75 8.35
CA TRP A 491 3.23 14.51 7.70
C TRP A 491 3.08 16.03 7.88
N ASN A 492 2.14 16.50 8.70
CA ASN A 492 1.94 17.93 8.95
C ASN A 492 3.22 18.68 9.35
N VAL A 493 4.14 18.04 10.09
CA VAL A 493 5.46 18.59 10.45
C VAL A 493 6.34 18.91 9.24
N SER A 494 6.16 18.22 8.11
CA SER A 494 6.95 18.45 6.89
C SER A 494 6.60 19.76 6.18
N THR A 495 5.40 20.31 6.44
CA THR A 495 4.90 21.52 5.78
C THR A 495 5.76 22.76 6.04
N VAL A 496 6.55 22.76 7.11
CA VAL A 496 7.49 23.83 7.46
C VAL A 496 8.57 24.05 6.38
N SER A 497 8.89 23.02 5.60
CA SER A 497 9.94 23.06 4.58
C SER A 497 9.43 23.31 3.15
N LEU A 498 8.12 23.57 2.97
CA LEU A 498 7.51 23.77 1.66
C LEU A 498 8.13 24.94 0.89
N ASP A 499 8.36 26.08 1.56
CA ASP A 499 8.97 27.27 0.94
C ASP A 499 10.29 26.95 0.25
N ARG A 500 11.23 26.40 1.02
CA ARG A 500 12.57 26.09 0.50
C ARG A 500 12.53 25.00 -0.56
N TYR A 501 11.62 24.04 -0.42
CA TYR A 501 11.46 22.96 -1.37
C TYR A 501 10.96 23.48 -2.72
N PHE A 502 9.88 24.26 -2.73
CA PHE A 502 9.30 24.79 -3.97
C PHE A 502 10.16 25.85 -4.62
N GLU A 503 10.86 26.69 -3.85
CA GLU A 503 11.85 27.62 -4.41
C GLU A 503 12.92 26.86 -5.21
N ARG A 504 13.45 25.75 -4.68
CA ARG A 504 14.42 24.90 -5.42
C ARG A 504 13.78 24.19 -6.61
N PHE A 505 12.55 23.73 -6.45
CA PHE A 505 11.81 23.05 -7.51
C PHE A 505 11.59 23.98 -8.70
N GLU A 506 11.10 25.20 -8.47
CA GLU A 506 10.85 26.21 -9.51
C GLU A 506 12.14 26.61 -10.24
N ASN A 507 13.23 26.82 -9.49
CA ASN A 507 14.53 27.13 -10.08
C ASN A 507 15.04 25.99 -10.98
N ASN A 508 14.88 24.74 -10.56
CA ASN A 508 15.29 23.58 -11.36
C ASN A 508 14.38 23.38 -12.58
N LEU A 509 13.07 23.63 -12.44
CA LEU A 509 12.10 23.57 -13.54
C LEU A 509 12.42 24.60 -14.61
N ALA A 510 12.75 25.83 -14.20
CA ALA A 510 13.16 26.90 -15.12
C ALA A 510 14.41 26.52 -15.94
N LYS A 511 15.42 25.89 -15.30
CA LYS A 511 16.61 25.38 -15.99
C LYS A 511 16.27 24.34 -17.07
N ILE A 512 15.31 23.45 -16.79
CA ILE A 512 14.87 22.41 -17.74
C ILE A 512 14.09 23.04 -18.91
N ASN A 513 13.16 23.95 -18.62
CA ASN A 513 12.39 24.66 -19.65
C ASN A 513 13.28 25.53 -20.55
N GLU A 514 14.36 26.11 -20.01
CA GLU A 514 15.34 26.86 -20.83
C GLU A 514 16.16 25.93 -21.75
N LEU A 515 16.44 24.70 -21.31
CA LEU A 515 17.29 23.77 -22.05
C LEU A 515 16.57 23.10 -23.24
N PHE A 516 15.29 22.77 -23.09
CA PHE A 516 14.57 21.95 -24.06
C PHE A 516 13.46 22.71 -24.79
N GLU A 517 13.56 22.77 -26.11
CA GLU A 517 12.53 23.37 -26.95
C GLU A 517 11.22 22.58 -26.88
N GLY A 518 10.11 23.30 -26.64
CA GLY A 518 8.77 22.70 -26.53
C GLY A 518 8.43 22.15 -25.14
N VAL A 519 9.35 22.23 -24.17
CA VAL A 519 9.05 21.95 -22.76
C VAL A 519 8.64 23.25 -22.07
N ASP A 520 7.35 23.36 -21.76
CA ASP A 520 6.78 24.47 -20.97
C ASP A 520 5.98 23.89 -19.82
N THR A 521 6.72 23.47 -18.78
CA THR A 521 6.12 22.85 -17.61
C THR A 521 6.09 23.84 -16.45
N THR A 522 4.95 23.92 -15.77
CA THR A 522 4.74 24.75 -14.58
C THR A 522 4.27 23.91 -13.42
N ILE A 523 4.35 24.45 -12.20
CA ILE A 523 3.80 23.78 -11.02
C ILE A 523 2.27 23.95 -11.04
N PRO A 524 1.51 22.84 -11.03
CA PRO A 524 0.05 22.90 -11.01
C PRO A 524 -0.49 23.35 -9.65
N ASN A 525 -1.76 23.76 -9.63
CA ASN A 525 -2.42 24.24 -8.41
C ASN A 525 -2.75 23.12 -7.41
N THR A 526 -2.80 21.85 -7.85
CA THR A 526 -3.07 20.71 -6.97
C THR A 526 -1.84 19.81 -6.87
N ILE A 527 -1.35 19.61 -5.66
CA ILE A 527 -0.14 18.84 -5.38
C ILE A 527 -0.45 17.75 -4.35
N PHE A 528 -0.15 16.51 -4.70
CA PHE A 528 -0.28 15.35 -3.83
C PHE A 528 1.11 14.93 -3.34
N LEU A 529 1.40 15.11 -2.05
CA LEU A 529 2.59 14.58 -1.39
C LEU A 529 2.24 13.21 -0.83
N LEU A 530 2.66 12.12 -1.49
CA LEU A 530 2.21 10.76 -1.15
C LEU A 530 3.40 9.82 -0.91
N PRO A 531 3.24 8.77 -0.08
CA PRO A 531 4.24 7.73 0.03
C PRO A 531 4.34 6.93 -1.27
N ASN A 532 5.55 6.52 -1.65
CA ASN A 532 5.75 5.57 -2.74
C ASN A 532 5.06 4.24 -2.39
N THR A 533 4.29 3.71 -3.35
CA THR A 533 3.45 2.54 -3.09
C THR A 533 4.24 1.24 -3.02
N PHE A 534 5.46 1.18 -3.56
CA PHE A 534 6.34 0.02 -3.44
C PHE A 534 7.62 0.34 -2.65
N VAL A 535 8.03 -0.57 -1.75
CA VAL A 535 9.24 -0.39 -0.92
C VAL A 535 10.50 -0.31 -1.79
N ASN A 536 10.50 -1.00 -2.94
CA ASN A 536 11.62 -1.01 -3.88
C ASN A 536 11.46 -0.03 -5.05
N ASP A 537 10.65 1.03 -4.89
CA ASP A 537 10.65 2.20 -5.80
C ASP A 537 11.93 3.02 -5.59
N PHE A 538 13.05 2.51 -6.10
CA PHE A 538 14.37 3.16 -5.99
C PHE A 538 14.73 4.05 -7.18
N TYR A 539 13.95 3.99 -8.27
CA TYR A 539 14.19 4.79 -9.47
C TYR A 539 13.65 6.21 -9.29
N PHE A 540 14.49 7.20 -9.58
CA PHE A 540 14.11 8.62 -9.45
C PHE A 540 12.95 8.99 -10.37
N GLU A 541 12.82 8.29 -11.49
CA GLU A 541 11.74 8.41 -12.46
C GLU A 541 10.37 8.13 -11.87
N GLU A 542 10.28 7.31 -10.83
CA GLU A 542 9.00 6.93 -10.22
C GLU A 542 8.49 7.97 -9.21
N ASP A 543 9.38 8.85 -8.75
CA ASP A 543 9.08 9.78 -7.67
C ASP A 543 8.12 10.91 -8.11
N TYR A 544 8.27 11.47 -9.32
CA TYR A 544 7.48 12.63 -9.75
C TYR A 544 6.57 12.31 -10.93
N TRP A 545 5.28 12.59 -10.79
CA TRP A 545 4.29 12.57 -11.86
C TRP A 545 3.69 13.96 -12.00
N LEU A 546 4.28 14.75 -12.89
CA LEU A 546 3.95 16.16 -13.07
C LEU A 546 3.06 16.31 -14.30
N SER A 547 1.83 16.79 -14.15
CA SER A 547 0.95 17.14 -15.26
C SER A 547 0.58 18.63 -15.17
N LYS A 548 -0.10 19.16 -16.20
CA LYS A 548 -0.56 20.56 -16.19
C LYS A 548 -1.57 20.86 -15.08
N ASP A 549 -2.36 19.87 -14.68
CA ASP A 549 -3.47 20.07 -13.75
C ASP A 549 -3.14 19.64 -12.31
N HIS A 550 -2.22 18.68 -12.16
CA HIS A 550 -1.81 18.19 -10.85
C HIS A 550 -0.42 17.56 -10.84
N PHE A 551 0.19 17.55 -9.67
CA PHE A 551 1.52 16.98 -9.43
C PHE A 551 1.44 15.95 -8.31
N ILE A 552 1.90 14.72 -8.57
CA ILE A 552 2.10 13.70 -7.53
C ILE A 552 3.59 13.61 -7.23
N LEU A 553 3.94 13.91 -5.97
CA LEU A 553 5.26 13.83 -5.40
C LEU A 553 5.33 12.61 -4.47
N GLY A 554 6.09 11.62 -4.91
CA GLY A 554 6.40 10.40 -4.19
C GLY A 554 7.53 10.57 -3.18
N ILE A 555 7.28 10.16 -1.94
CA ILE A 555 8.27 10.10 -0.86
C ILE A 555 8.44 8.64 -0.43
N GLN A 556 9.69 8.19 -0.32
CA GLN A 556 9.98 6.81 0.08
C GLN A 556 9.46 6.52 1.50
N ARG A 557 8.82 5.36 1.68
CA ARG A 557 8.23 4.94 2.97
C ARG A 557 9.25 4.82 4.11
N VAL A 558 10.51 4.60 3.77
CA VAL A 558 11.62 4.43 4.73
C VAL A 558 12.19 5.76 5.24
N PHE A 559 11.77 6.90 4.69
CA PHE A 559 12.26 8.20 5.16
C PHE A 559 11.61 8.56 6.50
N SER A 560 12.41 9.16 7.39
CA SER A 560 11.91 9.77 8.62
C SER A 560 10.96 10.92 8.30
N ILE A 561 9.86 10.99 9.05
CA ILE A 561 8.83 12.03 8.92
C ILE A 561 9.18 13.20 9.82
N ASP A 562 10.15 14.00 9.43
CA ASP A 562 10.53 15.18 10.18
C ASP A 562 10.38 16.45 9.34
N GLU A 563 10.63 17.59 9.96
CA GLU A 563 10.60 18.91 9.30
C GLU A 563 11.59 19.03 8.13
N HIS A 564 12.54 18.10 8.00
CA HIS A 564 13.58 18.07 6.96
C HIS A 564 13.32 17.04 5.87
N ILE A 565 12.16 16.36 5.83
CA ILE A 565 11.89 15.34 4.81
C ILE A 565 11.95 15.91 3.38
N LEU A 566 11.36 17.09 3.16
CA LEU A 566 11.44 17.76 1.85
C LEU A 566 12.81 18.38 1.63
N ASP A 567 13.51 18.83 2.67
CA ASP A 567 14.91 19.26 2.56
C ASP A 567 15.81 18.12 2.05
N ARG A 568 15.66 16.91 2.60
CA ARG A 568 16.38 15.72 2.13
C ARG A 568 16.00 15.36 0.70
N LYS A 569 14.70 15.40 0.37
CA LYS A 569 14.21 15.18 -1.00
C LYS A 569 14.72 16.24 -1.97
N SER A 570 14.94 17.48 -1.51
CA SER A 570 15.36 18.59 -2.36
C SER A 570 16.70 18.33 -3.05
N ALA A 571 17.60 17.57 -2.41
CA ALA A 571 18.88 17.17 -2.99
C ALA A 571 18.75 16.21 -4.19
N LEU A 572 17.58 15.62 -4.40
CA LEU A 572 17.28 14.65 -5.46
C LEU A 572 16.37 15.23 -6.56
N ILE A 573 15.88 16.48 -6.42
CA ILE A 573 14.86 17.08 -7.29
C ILE A 573 15.24 16.93 -8.77
N MET A 574 16.47 17.28 -9.15
CA MET A 574 16.87 17.28 -10.57
C MET A 574 16.77 15.89 -11.22
N ASN A 575 17.08 14.81 -10.48
CA ASN A 575 17.00 13.45 -11.00
C ASN A 575 15.56 13.00 -11.26
N SER A 576 14.61 13.47 -10.45
CA SER A 576 13.19 13.14 -10.57
C SER A 576 12.44 14.10 -11.49
N LEU A 577 12.89 15.35 -11.59
CA LEU A 577 12.23 16.39 -12.37
C LEU A 577 12.52 16.28 -13.86
N VAL A 578 13.75 15.96 -14.26
CA VAL A 578 14.11 15.74 -15.67
C VAL A 578 13.17 14.74 -16.36
N PRO A 579 12.96 13.51 -15.86
CA PRO A 579 12.03 12.58 -16.51
C PRO A 579 10.58 13.07 -16.48
N ALA A 580 10.14 13.69 -15.38
CA ALA A 580 8.78 14.19 -15.23
C ALA A 580 8.44 15.34 -16.21
N SER A 581 9.40 16.21 -16.51
CA SER A 581 9.23 17.36 -17.40
C SER A 581 9.51 17.06 -18.87
N THR A 582 10.25 15.99 -19.19
CA THR A 582 10.68 15.73 -20.58
C THR A 582 9.87 14.64 -21.27
N TRP A 583 9.97 13.38 -20.84
CA TRP A 583 9.48 12.25 -21.64
C TRP A 583 8.33 11.48 -21.03
N LYS A 584 8.16 11.49 -19.69
CA LYS A 584 7.10 10.72 -19.01
C LYS A 584 5.70 11.11 -19.48
N ASN A 585 5.51 12.37 -19.87
CA ASN A 585 4.26 12.88 -20.42
C ASN A 585 4.28 12.98 -21.94
N SER A 586 5.02 12.12 -22.61
CA SER A 586 5.06 12.13 -24.07
C SER A 586 5.19 10.74 -24.65
N ILE A 587 5.94 9.86 -24.01
CA ILE A 587 6.29 8.55 -24.56
C ILE A 587 6.29 7.46 -23.48
N ASN A 588 6.03 6.23 -23.90
CA ASN A 588 6.33 5.02 -23.13
C ASN A 588 7.59 4.36 -23.71
N PRO A 589 8.77 4.49 -23.07
CA PRO A 589 10.01 4.02 -23.64
C PRO A 589 10.05 2.49 -23.75
N THR A 590 10.52 2.01 -24.90
CA THR A 590 10.74 0.55 -25.11
C THR A 590 12.08 0.07 -24.57
N ASP A 591 13.05 0.98 -24.40
CA ASP A 591 14.37 0.73 -23.81
C ASP A 591 14.58 1.68 -22.62
N LEU A 592 14.43 1.15 -21.41
CA LEU A 592 14.59 1.91 -20.17
C LEU A 592 16.04 2.33 -19.91
N ASP A 593 17.04 1.59 -20.40
CA ASP A 593 18.44 1.98 -20.21
C ASP A 593 18.76 3.27 -21.00
N PHE A 594 18.10 3.47 -22.14
CA PHE A 594 18.26 4.69 -22.95
C PHE A 594 17.76 5.94 -22.23
N VAL A 595 16.55 5.88 -21.64
CA VAL A 595 16.00 7.02 -20.87
C VAL A 595 16.76 7.26 -19.57
N PHE A 596 17.18 6.21 -18.85
CA PHE A 596 17.97 6.38 -17.63
C PHE A 596 19.32 7.04 -17.90
N LEU A 597 19.96 6.71 -19.02
CA LEU A 597 21.19 7.38 -19.45
C LEU A 597 20.95 8.85 -19.77
N PHE A 598 19.89 9.18 -20.51
CA PHE A 598 19.50 10.56 -20.79
C PHE A 598 19.28 11.34 -19.49
N ASN A 599 18.46 10.81 -18.58
CA ASN A 599 18.15 11.44 -17.30
C ASN A 599 19.43 11.71 -16.49
N ALA A 600 20.30 10.71 -16.36
CA ALA A 600 21.52 10.86 -15.57
C ALA A 600 22.50 11.90 -16.13
N ILE A 601 22.66 11.96 -17.45
CA ILE A 601 23.53 12.95 -18.10
C ILE A 601 22.97 14.36 -17.96
N VAL A 602 21.67 14.55 -18.23
CA VAL A 602 21.01 15.86 -18.14
C VAL A 602 20.99 16.35 -16.70
N SER A 603 20.62 15.52 -15.74
CA SER A 603 20.61 15.91 -14.32
C SER A 603 22.01 16.25 -13.83
N ASN A 604 23.04 15.53 -14.25
CA ASN A 604 24.43 15.86 -13.90
C ASN A 604 24.92 17.14 -14.58
N TYR A 605 24.43 17.47 -15.78
CA TYR A 605 24.74 18.72 -16.47
C TYR A 605 24.08 19.94 -15.80
N LEU A 606 22.80 19.84 -15.45
CA LEU A 606 22.01 20.95 -14.90
C LEU A 606 22.27 21.24 -13.42
N SER A 607 22.76 20.25 -12.67
CA SER A 607 23.27 20.46 -11.32
C SER A 607 24.66 21.07 -11.40
N ASP A 608 24.90 22.17 -10.68
CA ASP A 608 26.07 23.07 -10.81
C ASP A 608 27.44 22.48 -10.38
N GLY A 609 27.73 21.21 -10.69
CA GLY A 609 29.00 20.49 -10.46
C GLY A 609 29.35 20.20 -8.99
N ASN A 610 28.76 20.95 -8.05
CA ASN A 610 29.00 20.90 -6.60
C ASN A 610 28.08 19.91 -5.88
N GLU A 611 27.02 19.45 -6.52
CA GLU A 611 26.08 18.49 -5.92
C GLU A 611 26.60 17.05 -6.08
N LYS A 612 26.79 16.36 -4.95
CA LYS A 612 27.30 14.97 -4.93
C LYS A 612 26.29 13.94 -5.46
N VAL A 613 25.02 14.29 -5.51
CA VAL A 613 23.91 13.36 -5.75
C VAL A 613 23.71 13.04 -7.25
N PRO A 614 23.64 14.02 -8.16
CA PRO A 614 23.58 13.75 -9.61
C PRO A 614 24.76 12.89 -10.11
N LYS A 615 25.97 13.15 -9.60
CA LYS A 615 27.16 12.32 -9.88
C LYS A 615 26.97 10.87 -9.45
N LYS A 616 26.34 10.62 -8.29
CA LYS A 616 26.02 9.26 -7.85
C LYS A 616 24.99 8.58 -8.74
N TYR A 617 24.02 9.34 -9.28
CA TYR A 617 23.03 8.77 -10.21
C TYR A 617 23.70 8.33 -11.52
N LEU A 618 24.56 9.16 -12.09
CA LEU A 618 25.37 8.78 -13.26
C LEU A 618 26.22 7.54 -12.98
N SER A 619 26.96 7.51 -11.86
CA SER A 619 27.75 6.31 -11.50
C SER A 619 26.88 5.06 -11.28
N PHE A 620 25.65 5.21 -10.79
CA PHE A 620 24.71 4.09 -10.66
C PHE A 620 24.29 3.55 -12.03
N VAL A 621 23.93 4.44 -12.97
CA VAL A 621 23.58 4.07 -14.34
C VAL A 621 24.78 3.44 -15.06
N GLU A 622 25.98 4.01 -14.91
CA GLU A 622 27.23 3.44 -15.45
C GLU A 622 27.48 2.02 -14.94
N MET A 623 27.44 1.83 -13.61
CA MET A 623 27.64 0.51 -12.99
C MET A 623 26.62 -0.50 -13.53
N LYS A 624 25.38 -0.08 -13.71
CA LYS A 624 24.29 -0.94 -14.18
C LYS A 624 24.46 -1.37 -15.63
N ILE A 625 24.69 -0.41 -16.55
CA ILE A 625 24.94 -0.71 -17.96
C ILE A 625 26.15 -1.64 -18.11
N ASN A 626 27.21 -1.42 -17.31
CA ASN A 626 28.40 -2.28 -17.30
C ASN A 626 28.13 -3.72 -16.81
N LYS A 627 27.27 -3.93 -15.82
CA LYS A 627 26.95 -5.26 -15.28
C LYS A 627 26.19 -6.15 -16.27
N GLN A 628 25.47 -5.58 -17.21
CA GLN A 628 24.64 -6.32 -18.17
C GLN A 628 25.41 -6.83 -19.40
N ASP A 629 26.73 -6.60 -19.48
CA ASP A 629 27.61 -6.98 -20.60
C ASP A 629 27.11 -6.48 -21.98
N LYS A 630 26.38 -5.36 -21.99
CA LYS A 630 25.84 -4.73 -23.20
C LYS A 630 26.90 -3.82 -23.84
N GLN A 631 27.89 -4.43 -24.50
CA GLN A 631 29.06 -3.73 -25.07
C GLN A 631 28.71 -2.46 -25.89
N VAL A 632 27.60 -2.47 -26.64
CA VAL A 632 27.16 -1.31 -27.44
C VAL A 632 26.75 -0.14 -26.55
N GLN A 633 25.96 -0.39 -25.49
CA GLN A 633 25.50 0.66 -24.57
C GLN A 633 26.66 1.24 -23.75
N VAL A 634 27.58 0.38 -23.31
CA VAL A 634 28.81 0.80 -22.62
C VAL A 634 29.63 1.74 -23.51
N ASN A 635 29.83 1.38 -24.78
CA ASN A 635 30.58 2.22 -25.72
C ASN A 635 29.89 3.57 -25.96
N VAL A 636 28.56 3.61 -26.06
CA VAL A 636 27.80 4.86 -26.24
C VAL A 636 27.91 5.74 -25.00
N LEU A 637 27.71 5.17 -23.80
CA LEU A 637 27.88 5.85 -22.52
C LEU A 637 29.23 6.56 -22.41
N THR A 638 30.33 5.83 -22.64
CA THR A 638 31.69 6.42 -22.59
C THR A 638 31.84 7.57 -23.58
N ARG A 639 31.33 7.41 -24.80
CA ARG A 639 31.42 8.45 -25.84
C ARG A 639 30.59 9.69 -25.51
N VAL A 640 29.41 9.54 -24.89
CA VAL A 640 28.59 10.68 -24.43
C VAL A 640 29.33 11.46 -23.36
N ILE A 641 29.90 10.77 -22.37
CA ILE A 641 30.66 11.42 -21.29
C ILE A 641 31.86 12.18 -21.86
N GLU A 642 32.68 11.53 -22.71
CA GLU A 642 33.79 12.19 -23.41
C GLU A 642 33.34 13.41 -24.22
N LEU A 643 32.21 13.31 -24.91
CA LEU A 643 31.66 14.40 -25.73
C LEU A 643 31.24 15.59 -24.85
N MET A 644 30.53 15.34 -23.76
CA MET A 644 30.08 16.38 -22.83
C MET A 644 31.23 17.11 -22.12
N GLU A 645 32.42 16.50 -22.01
CA GLU A 645 33.61 17.16 -21.47
C GLU A 645 34.28 18.11 -22.49
N ILE A 646 34.16 17.85 -23.78
CA ILE A 646 34.87 18.60 -24.84
C ILE A 646 34.04 19.69 -25.51
N LEU A 647 32.70 19.61 -25.47
CA LEU A 647 31.82 20.58 -26.10
C LEU A 647 31.82 21.93 -25.36
N SER A 648 31.62 23.03 -26.08
CA SER A 648 31.31 24.34 -25.49
C SER A 648 29.92 24.32 -24.85
N GLU A 649 29.63 25.23 -23.93
CA GLU A 649 28.32 25.28 -23.25
C GLU A 649 27.14 25.41 -24.22
N GLU A 650 27.25 26.26 -25.25
CA GLU A 650 26.22 26.38 -26.29
C GLU A 650 26.00 25.05 -27.03
N LYS A 651 27.09 24.38 -27.44
CA LYS A 651 27.02 23.10 -28.14
C LYS A 651 26.52 21.95 -27.25
N LYS A 652 26.74 22.00 -25.94
CA LYS A 652 26.14 21.04 -25.00
C LYS A 652 24.62 21.21 -24.96
N LYS A 653 24.12 22.45 -24.89
CA LYS A 653 22.68 22.71 -24.91
C LYS A 653 22.04 22.20 -26.21
N GLU A 654 22.64 22.52 -27.35
CA GLU A 654 22.19 22.02 -28.65
C GLU A 654 22.16 20.49 -28.69
N PHE A 655 23.26 19.82 -28.32
CA PHE A 655 23.35 18.36 -28.31
C PHE A 655 22.29 17.70 -27.41
N LEU A 656 22.08 18.24 -26.20
CA LEU A 656 21.09 17.71 -25.28
C LEU A 656 19.67 17.90 -25.82
N ASN A 657 19.38 19.05 -26.42
CA ASN A 657 18.09 19.31 -27.07
C ASN A 657 17.85 18.36 -28.26
N ASP A 658 18.86 18.15 -29.10
CA ASP A 658 18.76 17.21 -30.23
C ASP A 658 18.59 15.77 -29.75
N TRP A 659 19.27 15.37 -28.67
CA TRP A 659 19.04 14.07 -28.05
C TRP A 659 17.63 13.96 -27.46
N TYR A 660 17.09 15.03 -26.86
CA TYR A 660 15.69 15.06 -26.43
C TYR A 660 14.71 14.91 -27.62
N GLN A 661 14.97 15.58 -28.75
CA GLN A 661 14.16 15.43 -29.96
C GLN A 661 14.25 14.00 -30.53
N LEU A 662 15.42 13.37 -30.48
CA LEU A 662 15.57 11.95 -30.78
C LEU A 662 14.76 11.12 -29.80
N LEU A 663 14.84 11.40 -28.49
CA LEU A 663 14.13 10.67 -27.47
C LEU A 663 12.62 10.68 -27.72
N ILE A 664 12.01 11.81 -28.09
CA ILE A 664 10.56 11.86 -28.37
C ILE A 664 10.19 11.11 -29.65
N LYS A 665 11.05 11.15 -30.69
CA LYS A 665 10.72 10.64 -32.03
C LYS A 665 11.10 9.18 -32.23
N LYS A 666 12.27 8.75 -31.73
CA LYS A 666 12.90 7.45 -32.01
C LYS A 666 13.83 7.00 -30.85
N HIS A 667 13.43 5.96 -30.14
CA HIS A 667 14.10 5.50 -28.91
C HIS A 667 15.23 4.48 -29.20
N SER A 668 16.38 4.91 -29.71
CA SER A 668 17.49 3.96 -29.95
C SER A 668 18.90 4.47 -29.69
N PHE A 669 19.72 3.63 -29.05
CA PHE A 669 21.16 3.83 -28.87
C PHE A 669 21.92 3.97 -30.20
N GLY A 670 21.42 3.38 -31.29
CA GLY A 670 22.03 3.47 -32.62
C GLY A 670 21.99 4.90 -33.17
N GLU A 671 20.85 5.57 -33.03
CA GLU A 671 20.68 6.96 -33.49
C GLU A 671 21.45 7.95 -32.61
N LEU A 672 21.47 7.71 -31.29
CA LEU A 672 22.34 8.47 -30.39
C LEU A 672 23.81 8.32 -30.77
N SER A 673 24.26 7.12 -31.16
CA SER A 673 25.64 6.95 -31.64
C SER A 673 25.94 7.75 -32.91
N SER A 674 24.97 7.95 -33.79
CA SER A 674 25.13 8.79 -34.98
C SER A 674 25.20 10.28 -34.61
N LEU A 675 24.32 10.73 -33.71
CA LEU A 675 24.32 12.11 -33.22
C LEU A 675 25.66 12.49 -32.54
N ILE A 676 26.23 11.56 -31.77
CA ILE A 676 27.55 11.74 -31.15
C ILE A 676 28.65 11.95 -32.20
N VAL A 677 28.59 11.25 -33.34
CA VAL A 677 29.59 11.39 -34.41
C VAL A 677 29.46 12.75 -35.08
N GLU A 678 28.23 13.19 -35.38
CA GLU A 678 27.94 14.50 -35.97
C GLU A 678 28.56 15.65 -35.16
N TYR A 679 28.28 15.70 -33.85
CA TYR A 679 28.83 16.72 -32.96
C TYR A 679 30.35 16.62 -32.74
N ARG A 680 30.95 15.44 -32.99
CA ARG A 680 32.41 15.27 -32.92
C ARG A 680 33.09 15.74 -34.21
N GLU A 681 32.43 15.62 -35.35
CA GLU A 681 32.92 16.01 -36.68
C GLU A 681 32.77 17.51 -36.94
N GLU A 682 31.73 18.18 -36.44
CA GLU A 682 31.56 19.65 -36.51
C GLU A 682 32.68 20.45 -35.79
N ARG A 683 33.56 19.77 -35.07
CA ARG A 683 34.75 20.32 -34.41
C ARG A 683 35.96 20.47 -35.34
N ASN A 684 36.01 19.72 -36.44
CA ASN A 684 37.08 19.77 -37.45
C ASN A 684 36.70 20.70 -38.61
#